data_AF-T1P8I1-F1
#
_entry.id   AF-T1P8I1-F1
#
_cell.length_a   1.000
_cell.length_b   1.000
_cell.length_c   1.000
_cell.angle_alpha   90.00
_cell.angle_beta   90.00
_cell.angle_gamma   90.00
#
_symmetry.space_group_name_H-M   'P 1'
#
loop_
_entity.id
_entity.type
_entity.pdbx_description
1 polymer ?
#
loop_
_entity_poly.entity_id
_entity_poly.type
_entity_poly.pdbx_seq_one_letter_code
_entity_poly.pdbx_strand_id
1 'polypeptide(L)'
;MWVEWKFSGKMPVPRSAHGAAVYDDKMWIYAGYDGNARLNDMWTLNLTGENHQWEEVEQKGDCPPTCCNFPVAVARDCMYVFSGQSGMQITNSLFEFNFKTLTWRRIGNESVLRGVSSQPPSRRYGHTMVHHDRFLYVFGGSADSTLPNDLHYYDLDTQVWSIIQPEPNSDIPSGRVFHASAVISDAMYIFGGTVDNSVRRGDTYRFQFSSYPKCTLRDDYGKFFNEKQFCDIQFILGPEEVKIMAHIAFVAARSKYLRTKILAARDARQQQMEKVFGTGCIEVRPCSSSSNQGPLLEVRLPNANPEAFEIILNYIYTDRIDLKESYNKNIIILITDIYQLAGLFLMPRLAHGCIQYLDYKINKQNVLEALYNADKKKIQIVKDHCMQFLVKEENFTDVVMSNEFSDLDKPLLVEIIRKKLSPGKLVVADSNLDKNVGTTLESDMAVFLESTGKEFCDINLVLDGQVIMAHKSILSARTQYFQAMFRSFMPPDNTVNISIGDILPSVEAFQSLLRYIYYGETKLPPQDALYLFQAPHFYGLSNNRLHSFCKYSLEHNITYENVLQTLEASDYTKIFDIKEHALKLIVKDFARVARLPKIACLSRELLLEIIRAVADSHACFAFSIGLAAKSGQQQPQICMTP
;
A
#
# COMPACT_ATOMS: atom_id res chain seq x y z
N MET A 1 20.76 32.01 -22.71
CA MET A 1 21.83 32.85 -22.15
C MET A 1 22.14 32.31 -20.76
N TRP A 2 23.42 32.10 -20.44
CA TRP A 2 23.84 31.71 -19.09
C TRP A 2 24.23 32.96 -18.31
N VAL A 3 23.87 33.03 -17.02
CA VAL A 3 24.20 34.15 -16.12
C VAL A 3 24.76 33.57 -14.82
N GLU A 4 25.90 34.11 -14.38
CA GLU A 4 26.50 33.78 -13.08
C GLU A 4 25.99 34.75 -12.01
N TRP A 5 25.39 34.24 -10.94
CA TRP A 5 25.03 35.05 -9.76
C TRP A 5 26.23 35.14 -8.81
N LYS A 6 26.57 36.37 -8.40
CA LYS A 6 27.68 36.63 -7.48
C LYS A 6 27.13 36.94 -6.10
N PHE A 7 27.68 36.25 -5.09
CA PHE A 7 27.25 36.39 -3.70
C PHE A 7 28.35 37.00 -2.84
N SER A 8 27.95 37.75 -1.82
CA SER A 8 28.84 38.30 -0.79
C SER A 8 28.35 37.90 0.61
N GLY A 9 29.26 37.71 1.56
CA GLY A 9 28.93 37.32 2.93
C GLY A 9 29.06 35.81 3.18
N LYS A 10 28.23 35.29 4.08
CA LYS A 10 28.27 33.87 4.50
C LYS A 10 27.73 33.00 3.35
N MET A 11 28.49 31.99 2.95
CA MET A 11 28.14 31.12 1.84
C MET A 11 28.55 29.66 2.12
N PRO A 12 27.86 28.69 1.52
CA PRO A 12 28.27 27.30 1.59
C PRO A 12 29.66 27.12 0.96
N VAL A 13 30.48 26.26 1.55
CA VAL A 13 31.76 25.87 0.94
C VAL A 13 31.56 25.21 -0.42
N PRO A 14 32.51 25.36 -1.36
CA PRO A 14 32.53 24.60 -2.61
C PRO A 14 32.45 23.10 -2.31
N ARG A 15 31.55 22.38 -2.99
CA ARG A 15 31.24 20.99 -2.66
C ARG A 15 30.78 20.18 -3.86
N SER A 16 30.97 18.87 -3.77
CA SER A 16 30.52 17.89 -4.76
C SER A 16 29.49 16.93 -4.13
N ALA A 17 28.67 16.30 -4.98
CA ALA A 17 27.72 15.25 -4.58
C ALA A 17 26.79 15.62 -3.40
N HIS A 18 26.40 16.89 -3.34
CA HIS A 18 25.42 17.42 -2.40
C HIS A 18 24.00 17.16 -2.91
N GLY A 19 23.04 17.09 -1.99
CA GLY A 19 21.63 17.11 -2.34
C GLY A 19 21.22 18.54 -2.68
N ALA A 20 20.45 18.73 -3.76
CA ALA A 20 19.89 20.02 -4.12
C ALA A 20 18.40 19.87 -4.48
N ALA A 21 17.57 20.74 -3.93
CA ALA A 21 16.13 20.74 -4.13
C ALA A 21 15.60 22.17 -4.28
N VAL A 22 14.48 22.33 -4.99
CA VAL A 22 13.73 23.58 -5.03
C VAL A 22 12.41 23.36 -4.30
N TYR A 23 12.10 24.24 -3.36
CA TYR A 23 10.84 24.24 -2.60
C TYR A 23 10.52 25.67 -2.17
N ASP A 24 9.28 26.10 -2.39
CA ASP A 24 8.75 27.41 -2.01
C ASP A 24 9.65 28.57 -2.49
N ASP A 25 9.92 28.60 -3.81
CA ASP A 25 10.78 29.59 -4.48
C ASP A 25 12.21 29.71 -3.94
N LYS A 26 12.65 28.73 -3.14
CA LYS A 26 14.01 28.65 -2.61
C LYS A 26 14.73 27.40 -3.12
N MET A 27 16.01 27.57 -3.41
CA MET A 27 16.94 26.46 -3.55
C MET A 27 17.43 26.06 -2.17
N TRP A 28 17.48 24.76 -1.92
CA TRP A 28 18.00 24.14 -0.70
C TRP A 28 19.13 23.22 -1.08
N ILE A 29 20.25 23.30 -0.36
CA ILE A 29 21.36 22.37 -0.50
C ILE A 29 21.66 21.71 0.84
N TYR A 30 21.93 20.41 0.78
CA TYR A 30 22.20 19.60 1.95
C TYR A 30 23.46 18.77 1.75
N ALA A 31 24.34 18.79 2.76
CA ALA A 31 25.52 17.93 2.86
C ALA A 31 26.46 18.01 1.64
N GLY A 32 27.14 16.91 1.30
CA GLY A 32 28.12 16.83 0.21
C GLY A 32 29.56 16.63 0.68
N TYR A 33 30.51 16.81 -0.24
CA TYR A 33 31.94 16.65 0.02
C TYR A 33 32.72 17.88 -0.46
N ASP A 34 33.43 18.54 0.45
CA ASP A 34 34.18 19.78 0.19
C ASP A 34 35.62 19.55 -0.31
N GLY A 35 36.02 18.29 -0.49
CA GLY A 35 37.39 17.89 -0.83
C GLY A 35 38.21 17.40 0.38
N ASN A 36 37.76 17.65 1.60
CA ASN A 36 38.40 17.20 2.84
C ASN A 36 37.46 16.34 3.68
N ALA A 37 36.25 16.85 3.97
CA ALA A 37 35.27 16.26 4.84
C ALA A 37 33.92 16.11 4.15
N ARG A 38 33.16 15.11 4.62
CA ARG A 38 31.74 14.98 4.29
C ARG A 38 30.97 15.92 5.21
N LEU A 39 29.96 16.57 4.66
CA LEU A 39 29.18 17.59 5.35
C LEU A 39 27.79 17.05 5.73
N ASN A 40 27.09 17.78 6.60
CA ASN A 40 25.66 17.60 6.92
C ASN A 40 24.98 18.94 7.20
N ASP A 41 25.55 20.03 6.73
CA ASP A 41 24.99 21.37 6.81
C ASP A 41 23.84 21.56 5.80
N MET A 42 22.96 22.51 6.10
CA MET A 42 21.82 22.88 5.26
C MET A 42 21.92 24.36 4.93
N TRP A 43 21.77 24.71 3.66
CA TRP A 43 21.73 26.10 3.20
C TRP A 43 20.55 26.33 2.28
N THR A 44 20.07 27.57 2.27
CA THR A 44 18.99 27.99 1.39
C THR A 44 19.31 29.31 0.68
N LEU A 45 18.71 29.49 -0.50
CA LEU A 45 18.84 30.66 -1.35
C LEU A 45 17.49 30.98 -1.99
N ASN A 46 17.01 32.22 -1.88
CA ASN A 46 15.81 32.65 -2.60
C ASN A 46 16.09 32.79 -4.11
N LEU A 47 15.28 32.15 -4.94
CA LEU A 47 15.37 32.18 -6.41
C LEU A 47 14.55 33.31 -7.04
N THR A 48 13.70 33.97 -6.25
CA THR A 48 12.85 35.08 -6.70
C THR A 48 13.27 36.40 -6.05
N GLY A 49 12.89 37.52 -6.68
CA GLY A 49 13.27 38.87 -6.25
C GLY A 49 14.66 39.28 -6.72
N GLU A 50 15.16 40.41 -6.20
CA GLU A 50 16.44 41.00 -6.62
C GLU A 50 17.60 40.75 -5.64
N ASN A 51 17.30 40.40 -4.38
CA ASN A 51 18.30 40.21 -3.33
C ASN A 51 18.48 38.72 -3.02
N HIS A 52 19.42 38.09 -3.72
CA HIS A 52 19.76 36.68 -3.55
C HIS A 52 20.90 36.54 -2.53
N GLN A 53 20.65 35.95 -1.36
CA GLN A 53 21.68 35.68 -0.35
C GLN A 53 21.56 34.25 0.17
N TRP A 54 22.72 33.64 0.44
CA TRP A 54 22.80 32.33 1.08
C TRP A 54 22.55 32.46 2.57
N GLU A 55 21.72 31.58 3.10
CA GLU A 55 21.40 31.48 4.52
C GLU A 55 21.70 30.06 5.00
N GLU A 56 22.49 29.94 6.08
CA GLU A 56 22.68 28.66 6.76
C GLU A 56 21.46 28.38 7.64
N VAL A 57 20.92 27.17 7.55
CA VAL A 57 19.69 26.78 8.22
C VAL A 57 20.03 25.97 9.47
N GLU A 58 19.53 26.40 10.63
CA GLU A 58 19.60 25.63 11.86
C GLU A 58 18.66 24.42 11.80
N GLN A 59 19.22 23.21 11.93
CA GLN A 59 18.50 21.95 11.79
C GLN A 59 18.14 21.38 13.17
N LYS A 60 16.92 20.84 13.30
CA LYS A 60 16.42 20.22 14.55
C LYS A 60 16.10 18.75 14.35
N GLY A 61 15.90 18.00 15.43
CA GLY A 61 15.43 16.61 15.39
C GLY A 61 16.53 15.60 15.06
N ASP A 62 16.15 14.53 14.36
CA ASP A 62 17.02 13.38 14.03
C ASP A 62 17.92 13.70 12.82
N CYS A 63 18.81 14.67 12.97
CA CYS A 63 19.69 15.12 11.88
C CYS A 63 20.51 13.93 11.31
N PRO A 64 20.47 13.70 9.99
CA PRO A 64 21.26 12.63 9.38
C PRO A 64 22.77 12.87 9.59
N PRO A 65 23.57 11.79 9.65
CA PRO A 65 25.02 11.91 9.73
C PRO A 65 25.61 12.52 8.44
N THR A 66 26.89 12.92 8.48
CA THR A 66 27.61 13.45 7.31
C THR A 66 27.48 12.53 6.11
N CYS A 67 27.07 13.04 4.94
CA CYS A 67 26.79 12.19 3.79
C CYS A 67 27.10 12.86 2.44
N CYS A 68 27.32 12.04 1.41
CA CYS A 68 27.41 12.45 0.00
C CYS A 68 26.96 11.32 -0.93
N ASN A 69 26.82 11.60 -2.23
CA ASN A 69 26.40 10.66 -3.27
C ASN A 69 25.01 10.03 -3.02
N PHE A 70 24.09 10.85 -2.54
CA PHE A 70 22.71 10.49 -2.28
C PHE A 70 21.76 11.36 -3.11
N PRO A 71 20.60 10.83 -3.50
CA PRO A 71 19.55 11.62 -4.12
C PRO A 71 18.67 12.30 -3.06
N VAL A 72 18.06 13.41 -3.45
CA VAL A 72 16.99 14.07 -2.70
C VAL A 72 15.73 14.13 -3.54
N ALA A 73 14.58 14.04 -2.89
CA ALA A 73 13.28 14.25 -3.53
C ALA A 73 12.41 15.11 -2.62
N VAL A 74 11.60 15.99 -3.22
CA VAL A 74 10.66 16.85 -2.49
C VAL A 74 9.26 16.31 -2.65
N ALA A 75 8.56 16.12 -1.53
CA ALA A 75 7.16 15.72 -1.49
C ALA A 75 6.50 16.25 -0.21
N ARG A 76 5.21 16.63 -0.27
CA ARG A 76 4.38 16.98 0.90
C ARG A 76 5.06 17.95 1.89
N ASP A 77 5.63 19.05 1.39
CA ASP A 77 6.35 20.06 2.19
C ASP A 77 7.60 19.53 2.92
N CYS A 78 8.15 18.42 2.46
CA CYS A 78 9.32 17.77 3.02
C CYS A 78 10.38 17.46 1.95
N MET A 79 11.64 17.46 2.36
CA MET A 79 12.76 16.88 1.63
C MET A 79 13.02 15.47 2.15
N TYR A 80 13.13 14.51 1.25
CA TYR A 80 13.49 13.14 1.57
C TYR A 80 14.91 12.85 1.12
N VAL A 81 15.68 12.21 2.00
CA VAL A 81 17.05 11.76 1.74
C VAL A 81 17.09 10.26 1.99
N PHE A 82 17.42 9.49 0.95
CA PHE A 82 17.53 8.04 1.07
C PHE A 82 18.94 7.56 0.78
N SER A 83 19.54 6.90 1.77
CA SER A 83 20.86 6.27 1.66
C SER A 83 21.96 7.28 1.33
N GLY A 84 23.23 6.88 1.40
CA GLY A 84 24.37 7.79 1.16
C GLY A 84 25.65 7.29 1.82
N GLN A 85 26.80 7.85 1.42
CA GLN A 85 28.09 7.48 1.98
C GLN A 85 28.43 8.35 3.19
N SER A 86 28.42 7.76 4.40
CA SER A 86 28.81 8.41 5.66
C SER A 86 30.11 7.80 6.20
N GLY A 87 31.23 8.48 5.95
CA GLY A 87 32.56 7.93 6.26
C GLY A 87 32.84 6.66 5.45
N MET A 88 33.15 5.54 6.14
CA MET A 88 33.32 4.21 5.55
C MET A 88 32.01 3.39 5.49
N GLN A 89 30.92 3.90 6.06
CA GLN A 89 29.67 3.17 6.16
C GLN A 89 28.63 3.73 5.18
N ILE A 90 27.93 2.83 4.49
CA ILE A 90 26.75 3.15 3.69
C ILE A 90 25.54 2.75 4.52
N THR A 91 24.55 3.64 4.64
CA THR A 91 23.31 3.36 5.38
C THR A 91 22.16 3.14 4.41
N ASN A 92 21.09 2.46 4.82
CA ASN A 92 19.83 2.35 4.07
C ASN A 92 18.68 3.12 4.75
N SER A 93 19.02 4.15 5.54
CA SER A 93 18.04 4.94 6.27
C SER A 93 17.37 5.95 5.33
N LEU A 94 16.06 6.14 5.51
CA LEU A 94 15.30 7.23 4.91
C LEU A 94 15.12 8.33 5.97
N PHE A 95 15.42 9.57 5.60
CA PHE A 95 15.20 10.74 6.44
C PHE A 95 14.27 11.71 5.75
N GLU A 96 13.48 12.41 6.55
CA GLU A 96 12.54 13.44 6.12
C GLU A 96 12.84 14.74 6.85
N PHE A 97 13.02 15.83 6.10
CA PHE A 97 13.16 17.18 6.62
C PHE A 97 11.92 17.98 6.29
N ASN A 98 11.23 18.48 7.30
CA ASN A 98 10.08 19.36 7.09
C ASN A 98 10.55 20.82 6.90
N PHE A 99 10.26 21.40 5.74
CA PHE A 99 10.73 22.75 5.40
C PHE A 99 10.14 23.86 6.29
N LYS A 100 8.96 23.63 6.87
CA LYS A 100 8.28 24.63 7.73
C LYS A 100 8.80 24.61 9.16
N THR A 101 9.04 23.42 9.72
CA THR A 101 9.49 23.27 11.11
C THR A 101 11.01 23.21 11.26
N LEU A 102 11.72 23.02 10.15
CA LEU A 102 13.18 22.84 10.08
C LEU A 102 13.68 21.64 10.89
N THR A 103 12.83 20.61 10.96
CA THR A 103 13.07 19.42 11.78
C THR A 103 13.25 18.19 10.89
N TRP A 104 14.31 17.44 11.16
CA TRP A 104 14.54 16.11 10.65
C TRP A 104 13.83 15.06 11.48
N ARG A 105 13.30 14.06 10.78
CA ARG A 105 12.80 12.82 11.35
C ARG A 105 13.44 11.66 10.61
N ARG A 106 13.98 10.69 11.35
CA ARG A 106 14.39 9.43 10.76
C ARG A 106 13.15 8.58 10.55
N ILE A 107 12.90 8.17 9.32
CA ILE A 107 11.85 7.20 9.01
C ILE A 107 12.41 5.82 9.37
N GLY A 108 12.00 5.32 10.55
CA GLY A 108 12.41 4.02 11.06
C GLY A 108 11.68 2.85 10.38
N ASN A 109 12.13 1.63 10.68
CA ASN A 109 11.53 0.38 10.18
C ASN A 109 10.22 0.00 10.91
N GLU A 110 9.45 0.98 11.39
CA GLU A 110 8.15 0.73 12.06
C GLU A 110 7.13 0.07 11.13
N SER A 111 7.38 0.12 9.82
CA SER A 111 6.66 -0.60 8.77
C SER A 111 6.58 -2.11 8.98
N VAL A 112 7.48 -2.68 9.78
CA VAL A 112 7.47 -4.10 10.21
C VAL A 112 6.10 -4.52 10.76
N LEU A 113 5.45 -3.66 11.56
CA LEU A 113 4.13 -3.93 12.13
C LEU A 113 2.97 -3.64 11.17
N ARG A 114 3.26 -3.14 9.97
CA ARG A 114 2.29 -2.79 8.93
C ARG A 114 2.17 -3.84 7.83
N GLY A 115 2.67 -5.04 8.09
CA GLY A 115 2.35 -6.23 7.31
C GLY A 115 2.79 -6.12 5.85
N VAL A 116 4.02 -5.70 5.58
CA VAL A 116 4.65 -5.87 4.26
C VAL A 116 6.12 -6.25 4.45
N SER A 117 6.54 -7.34 3.81
CA SER A 117 7.88 -7.93 3.93
C SER A 117 8.94 -7.24 3.07
N SER A 118 8.62 -6.16 2.37
CA SER A 118 9.61 -5.44 1.58
C SER A 118 10.48 -4.60 2.52
N GLN A 119 11.66 -5.16 2.75
CA GLN A 119 12.81 -4.46 3.30
C GLN A 119 13.06 -3.18 2.48
N PRO A 120 13.51 -2.09 3.11
CA PRO A 120 14.04 -0.95 2.37
C PRO A 120 15.12 -1.41 1.39
N PRO A 121 15.36 -0.68 0.29
CA PRO A 121 16.44 -0.99 -0.62
C PRO A 121 17.75 -1.19 0.15
N SER A 122 18.56 -2.15 -0.28
CA SER A 122 19.91 -2.34 0.26
C SER A 122 20.69 -1.04 0.24
N ARG A 123 21.59 -0.88 1.22
CA ARG A 123 22.48 0.29 1.34
C ARG A 123 23.19 0.54 0.01
N ARG A 124 23.04 1.75 -0.55
CA ARG A 124 23.48 2.06 -1.90
C ARG A 124 23.92 3.52 -2.08
N TYR A 125 24.74 3.77 -3.10
CA TYR A 125 25.13 5.13 -3.49
C TYR A 125 25.10 5.29 -5.01
N GLY A 126 25.01 6.54 -5.46
CA GLY A 126 24.92 6.88 -6.88
C GLY A 126 23.65 6.34 -7.57
N HIS A 127 22.65 5.98 -6.79
CA HIS A 127 21.26 5.74 -7.21
C HIS A 127 20.53 7.05 -7.44
N THR A 128 19.37 6.99 -8.07
CA THR A 128 18.46 8.13 -8.16
C THR A 128 17.22 7.90 -7.33
N MET A 129 16.60 9.01 -6.90
CA MET A 129 15.30 9.00 -6.24
C MET A 129 14.42 10.09 -6.85
N VAL A 130 13.20 9.74 -7.21
CA VAL A 130 12.23 10.70 -7.76
C VAL A 130 10.90 10.60 -7.03
N HIS A 131 10.21 11.72 -6.90
CA HIS A 131 8.85 11.77 -6.34
C HIS A 131 7.81 11.79 -7.46
N HIS A 132 6.75 10.99 -7.30
CA HIS A 132 5.54 11.09 -8.10
C HIS A 132 4.31 10.68 -7.27
N ASP A 133 3.29 11.53 -7.25
CA ASP A 133 2.04 11.35 -6.51
C ASP A 133 2.24 11.08 -5.00
N ARG A 134 2.04 9.84 -4.54
CA ARG A 134 2.20 9.42 -3.14
C ARG A 134 3.46 8.59 -2.90
N PHE A 135 4.33 8.49 -3.89
CA PHE A 135 5.45 7.56 -3.87
C PHE A 135 6.80 8.25 -4.09
N LEU A 136 7.82 7.74 -3.40
CA LEU A 136 9.23 8.01 -3.71
C LEU A 136 9.82 6.79 -4.39
N TYR A 137 10.28 6.91 -5.62
CA TYR A 137 10.86 5.82 -6.40
C TYR A 137 12.38 5.86 -6.33
N VAL A 138 13.01 4.72 -6.05
CA VAL A 138 14.48 4.56 -5.97
C VAL A 138 14.92 3.52 -7.00
N PHE A 139 15.87 3.91 -7.86
CA PHE A 139 16.39 3.04 -8.91
C PHE A 139 17.91 2.95 -8.90
N GLY A 140 18.42 1.74 -9.10
CA GLY A 140 19.82 1.46 -9.38
C GLY A 140 20.78 1.78 -8.24
N GLY A 141 21.99 2.22 -8.59
CA GLY A 141 23.10 2.50 -7.69
C GLY A 141 24.09 1.34 -7.57
N SER A 142 25.00 1.45 -6.62
CA SER A 142 25.92 0.37 -6.23
C SER A 142 25.59 -0.08 -4.81
N ALA A 143 25.30 -1.37 -4.62
CA ALA A 143 24.96 -1.97 -3.33
C ALA A 143 25.80 -3.23 -3.10
N ASP A 144 26.58 -3.28 -2.02
CA ASP A 144 27.35 -4.48 -1.61
C ASP A 144 28.13 -5.17 -2.75
N SER A 145 28.88 -4.37 -3.52
CA SER A 145 29.66 -4.81 -4.70
C SER A 145 28.84 -5.31 -5.89
N THR A 146 27.53 -5.06 -5.89
CA THR A 146 26.63 -5.34 -7.03
C THR A 146 26.07 -4.04 -7.61
N LEU A 147 25.68 -4.08 -8.89
CA LEU A 147 24.93 -3.02 -9.56
C LEU A 147 23.45 -3.45 -9.69
N PRO A 148 22.60 -3.16 -8.69
CA PRO A 148 21.19 -3.47 -8.79
C PRO A 148 20.50 -2.73 -9.96
N ASN A 149 19.50 -3.37 -10.54
CA ASN A 149 18.54 -2.79 -11.50
C ASN A 149 17.10 -2.85 -10.96
N ASP A 150 16.95 -2.96 -9.65
CA ASP A 150 15.65 -2.97 -8.98
C ASP A 150 15.06 -1.56 -8.94
N LEU A 151 13.73 -1.50 -9.06
CA LEU A 151 12.96 -0.27 -8.85
C LEU A 151 12.13 -0.45 -7.59
N HIS A 152 12.50 0.28 -6.55
CA HIS A 152 11.77 0.33 -5.29
C HIS A 152 10.88 1.56 -5.25
N TYR A 153 9.81 1.49 -4.49
CA TYR A 153 9.05 2.68 -4.11
C TYR A 153 8.71 2.67 -2.63
N TYR A 154 8.70 3.86 -2.05
CA TYR A 154 8.24 4.12 -0.69
C TYR A 154 6.90 4.85 -0.76
N ASP A 155 5.88 4.27 -0.14
CA ASP A 155 4.54 4.85 -0.05
C ASP A 155 4.47 5.83 1.12
N LEU A 156 4.27 7.11 0.82
CA LEU A 156 4.22 8.19 1.80
C LEU A 156 3.02 8.13 2.74
N ASP A 157 1.96 7.40 2.40
CA ASP A 157 0.80 7.21 3.29
C ASP A 157 1.00 6.03 4.22
N THR A 158 1.40 4.90 3.65
CA THR A 158 1.51 3.65 4.42
C THR A 158 2.85 3.52 5.13
N GLN A 159 3.83 4.32 4.69
CA GLN A 159 5.22 4.33 5.13
C GLN A 159 5.89 2.97 4.93
N VAL A 160 5.59 2.34 3.80
CA VAL A 160 6.04 0.99 3.47
C VAL A 160 6.83 1.05 2.17
N TRP A 161 8.00 0.39 2.18
CA TRP A 161 8.76 0.11 0.98
C TRP A 161 8.11 -1.02 0.18
N SER A 162 8.31 -1.06 -1.13
CA SER A 162 7.87 -2.14 -2.02
C SER A 162 8.74 -2.18 -3.26
N ILE A 163 8.88 -3.35 -3.87
CA ILE A 163 9.63 -3.53 -5.12
C ILE A 163 8.67 -3.70 -6.29
N ILE A 164 8.94 -3.01 -7.39
CA ILE A 164 8.18 -3.14 -8.62
C ILE A 164 8.64 -4.40 -9.35
N GLN A 165 7.69 -5.28 -9.65
CA GLN A 165 7.93 -6.43 -10.53
C GLN A 165 7.66 -5.98 -11.98
N PRO A 166 8.66 -6.02 -12.87
CA PRO A 166 8.46 -5.68 -14.27
C PRO A 166 7.47 -6.63 -14.95
N GLU A 167 6.68 -6.12 -15.89
CA GLU A 167 5.82 -6.95 -16.72
C GLU A 167 6.66 -7.83 -17.66
N PRO A 168 6.22 -9.05 -18.04
CA PRO A 168 7.02 -10.01 -18.80
C PRO A 168 7.63 -9.48 -20.11
N ASN A 169 7.01 -8.47 -20.73
CA ASN A 169 7.44 -7.87 -22.00
C ASN A 169 8.10 -6.49 -21.84
N SER A 170 8.59 -6.15 -20.63
CA SER A 170 9.25 -4.87 -20.37
C SER A 170 10.75 -4.92 -20.64
N ASP A 171 11.26 -3.92 -21.35
CA ASP A 171 12.70 -3.68 -21.48
C ASP A 171 13.23 -2.93 -20.25
N ILE A 172 13.96 -3.65 -19.39
CA ILE A 172 14.45 -3.11 -18.12
C ILE A 172 15.88 -2.59 -18.32
N PRO A 173 16.23 -1.39 -17.81
CA PRO A 173 17.61 -0.93 -17.82
C PRO A 173 18.52 -1.90 -17.07
N SER A 174 19.74 -2.11 -17.58
CA SER A 174 20.78 -2.82 -16.83
C SER A 174 21.17 -2.07 -15.55
N GLY A 175 21.73 -2.80 -14.58
CA GLY A 175 22.23 -2.22 -13.33
C GLY A 175 23.25 -1.11 -13.59
N ARG A 176 23.08 0.03 -12.90
CA ARG A 176 23.81 1.26 -13.22
C ARG A 176 23.95 2.23 -12.04
N VAL A 177 25.05 2.95 -12.01
CA VAL A 177 25.37 3.99 -11.02
C VAL A 177 25.63 5.34 -11.70
N PHE A 178 25.40 6.45 -11.00
CA PHE A 178 25.58 7.81 -11.51
C PHE A 178 24.80 8.12 -12.79
N HIS A 179 23.63 7.47 -12.94
CA HIS A 179 22.66 7.79 -13.99
C HIS A 179 21.82 8.99 -13.56
N ALA A 180 21.17 9.64 -14.53
CA ALA A 180 20.18 10.68 -14.26
C ALA A 180 18.77 10.09 -14.33
N SER A 181 17.86 10.60 -13.51
CA SER A 181 16.44 10.35 -13.69
C SER A 181 15.61 11.59 -13.42
N ALA A 182 14.49 11.69 -14.13
CA ALA A 182 13.56 12.81 -14.02
C ALA A 182 12.13 12.34 -14.26
N VAL A 183 11.18 12.99 -13.61
CA VAL A 183 9.75 12.78 -13.84
C VAL A 183 9.27 13.81 -14.83
N ILE A 184 8.64 13.34 -15.91
CA ILE A 184 7.96 14.18 -16.89
C ILE A 184 6.53 13.65 -16.97
N SER A 185 5.58 14.48 -16.51
CA SER A 185 4.16 14.13 -16.46
C SER A 185 3.90 12.88 -15.61
N ASP A 186 3.57 11.76 -16.24
CA ASP A 186 3.17 10.49 -15.62
C ASP A 186 4.23 9.38 -15.79
N ALA A 187 5.46 9.73 -16.19
CA ALA A 187 6.54 8.78 -16.38
C ALA A 187 7.87 9.24 -15.80
N MET A 188 8.65 8.28 -15.34
CA MET A 188 10.06 8.44 -15.00
C MET A 188 10.91 8.15 -16.23
N TYR A 189 11.89 9.00 -16.50
CA TYR A 189 12.90 8.80 -17.52
C TYR A 189 14.24 8.54 -16.85
N ILE A 190 14.98 7.55 -17.35
CA ILE A 190 16.33 7.20 -16.88
C ILE A 190 17.29 7.36 -18.05
N PHE A 191 18.38 8.09 -17.86
CA PHE A 191 19.38 8.34 -18.89
C PHE A 191 20.80 8.02 -18.42
N GLY A 192 21.50 7.25 -19.25
CA GLY A 192 22.93 7.00 -19.15
C GLY A 192 23.37 6.33 -17.84
N GLY A 193 24.52 6.76 -17.32
CA GLY A 193 25.19 6.17 -16.15
C GLY A 193 26.30 5.20 -16.51
N THR A 194 26.90 4.61 -15.47
CA THR A 194 27.98 3.62 -15.58
C THR A 194 27.46 2.24 -15.24
N VAL A 195 27.68 1.29 -16.13
CA VAL A 195 27.30 -0.13 -15.97
C VAL A 195 28.55 -0.99 -15.70
N ASP A 196 28.39 -2.31 -15.66
CA ASP A 196 29.50 -3.26 -15.48
C ASP A 196 30.70 -2.97 -16.40
N ASN A 197 31.89 -3.29 -15.90
CA ASN A 197 33.18 -2.97 -16.54
C ASN A 197 33.41 -1.47 -16.79
N SER A 198 32.77 -0.60 -15.98
CA SER A 198 32.90 0.85 -16.05
C SER A 198 32.48 1.45 -17.41
N VAL A 199 31.61 0.77 -18.14
CA VAL A 199 31.11 1.24 -19.43
C VAL A 199 30.09 2.35 -19.21
N ARG A 200 30.30 3.51 -19.85
CA ARG A 200 29.35 4.62 -19.83
C ARG A 200 28.30 4.41 -20.92
N ARG A 201 27.03 4.52 -20.56
CA ARG A 201 25.90 4.39 -21.48
C ARG A 201 25.27 5.76 -21.77
N GLY A 202 24.65 5.88 -22.94
CA GLY A 202 23.83 7.02 -23.35
C GLY A 202 22.42 6.58 -23.78
N ASP A 203 21.97 5.44 -23.26
CA ASP A 203 20.63 4.90 -23.47
C ASP A 203 19.59 5.65 -22.61
N THR A 204 18.35 5.68 -23.09
CA THR A 204 17.21 6.31 -22.41
C THR A 204 16.11 5.28 -22.22
N TYR A 205 15.57 5.19 -21.01
CA TYR A 205 14.44 4.35 -20.67
C TYR A 205 13.29 5.20 -20.14
N ARG A 206 12.05 4.74 -20.37
CA ARG A 206 10.83 5.32 -19.85
C ARG A 206 10.10 4.29 -19.00
N PHE A 207 9.87 4.62 -17.74
CA PHE A 207 9.04 3.85 -16.82
C PHE A 207 7.71 4.58 -16.61
N GLN A 208 6.60 3.95 -16.96
CA GLN A 208 5.25 4.49 -16.78
C GLN A 208 4.83 4.33 -15.31
N PHE A 209 4.46 5.42 -14.64
CA PHE A 209 3.90 5.31 -13.30
C PHE A 209 2.48 4.74 -13.34
N SER A 210 2.14 4.01 -12.27
CA SER A 210 0.78 3.55 -12.02
C SER A 210 -0.04 4.71 -11.47
N SER A 211 -0.98 5.25 -12.25
CA SER A 211 -1.85 6.37 -11.84
C SER A 211 -3.14 5.93 -11.14
N TYR A 212 -3.21 4.67 -10.67
CA TYR A 212 -4.46 4.17 -10.07
C TYR A 212 -4.65 4.70 -8.64
N PRO A 213 -5.87 5.13 -8.29
CA PRO A 213 -6.19 5.50 -6.91
C PRO A 213 -5.85 4.39 -5.91
N LYS A 214 -5.34 4.74 -4.73
CA LYS A 214 -4.99 3.81 -3.64
C LYS A 214 -6.11 2.79 -3.35
N CYS A 215 -5.75 1.55 -3.02
CA CYS A 215 -6.72 0.60 -2.50
C CYS A 215 -7.16 1.01 -1.09
N THR A 216 -8.47 1.22 -0.89
CA THR A 216 -9.05 1.65 0.39
C THR A 216 -9.43 0.50 1.31
N LEU A 217 -9.24 -0.77 0.91
CA LEU A 217 -9.68 -1.96 1.66
C LEU A 217 -9.40 -1.86 3.18
N ARG A 218 -8.14 -1.56 3.53
CA ARG A 218 -7.66 -1.47 4.91
C ARG A 218 -8.25 -0.26 5.64
N ASP A 219 -8.39 0.85 4.94
CA ASP A 219 -8.92 2.10 5.48
C ASP A 219 -10.44 1.98 5.73
N ASP A 220 -11.16 1.38 4.78
CA ASP A 220 -12.60 1.10 4.85
C ASP A 220 -12.93 0.15 6.01
N TYR A 221 -12.20 -0.97 6.12
CA TYR A 221 -12.37 -1.93 7.21
C TYR A 221 -11.98 -1.35 8.57
N GLY A 222 -10.88 -0.58 8.65
CA GLY A 222 -10.49 0.10 9.88
C GLY A 222 -11.52 1.12 10.33
N LYS A 223 -12.06 1.93 9.41
CA LYS A 223 -13.16 2.86 9.67
C LYS A 223 -14.38 2.11 10.20
N PHE A 224 -14.77 1.01 9.55
CA PHE A 224 -15.92 0.20 9.96
C PHE A 224 -15.75 -0.40 11.36
N PHE A 225 -14.53 -0.86 11.70
CA PHE A 225 -14.21 -1.32 13.06
C PHE A 225 -14.37 -0.22 14.11
N ASN A 226 -13.96 1.01 13.80
CA ASN A 226 -14.05 2.14 14.72
C ASN A 226 -15.50 2.62 14.92
N GLU A 227 -16.34 2.51 13.88
CA GLU A 227 -17.76 2.90 13.97
C GLU A 227 -18.62 1.91 14.77
N LYS A 228 -18.15 0.67 14.99
CA LYS A 228 -18.85 -0.38 15.77
C LYS A 228 -20.28 -0.69 15.30
N GLN A 229 -20.60 -0.41 14.04
CA GLN A 229 -21.93 -0.68 13.49
C GLN A 229 -22.03 -2.11 13.01
N PHE A 230 -23.21 -2.73 13.17
CA PHE A 230 -23.48 -4.11 12.74
C PHE A 230 -22.59 -5.18 13.41
N CYS A 231 -22.02 -4.87 14.58
CA CYS A 231 -21.31 -5.87 15.38
C CYS A 231 -22.27 -7.02 15.71
N ASP A 232 -21.81 -8.25 15.53
CA ASP A 232 -22.56 -9.49 15.71
C ASP A 232 -21.92 -10.41 16.78
N ILE A 233 -20.78 -9.96 17.35
CA ILE A 233 -20.04 -10.64 18.42
C ILE A 233 -19.48 -9.65 19.44
N GLN A 234 -19.42 -10.10 20.69
CA GLN A 234 -18.78 -9.43 21.82
C GLN A 234 -17.78 -10.39 22.50
N PHE A 235 -16.55 -9.92 22.68
CA PHE A 235 -15.53 -10.61 23.44
C PHE A 235 -15.50 -10.10 24.88
N ILE A 236 -15.39 -11.02 25.85
CA ILE A 236 -15.27 -10.72 27.27
C ILE A 236 -13.86 -11.08 27.71
N LEU A 237 -13.09 -10.09 28.16
CA LEU A 237 -11.64 -10.15 28.29
C LEU A 237 -11.17 -9.92 29.72
N GLY A 238 -10.17 -10.68 30.13
CA GLY A 238 -9.50 -10.49 31.42
C GLY A 238 -10.38 -10.81 32.64
N PRO A 239 -9.84 -10.65 33.85
CA PRO A 239 -10.58 -10.84 35.10
C PRO A 239 -11.62 -9.74 35.35
N GLU A 240 -11.45 -8.57 34.73
CA GLU A 240 -12.38 -7.43 34.81
C GLU A 240 -13.56 -7.54 33.84
N GLU A 241 -13.62 -8.63 33.05
CA GLU A 241 -14.68 -8.90 32.07
C GLU A 241 -14.93 -7.74 31.08
N VAL A 242 -13.85 -7.08 30.63
CA VAL A 242 -13.92 -5.97 29.67
C VAL A 242 -14.55 -6.46 28.37
N LYS A 243 -15.56 -5.74 27.88
CA LYS A 243 -16.36 -6.11 26.72
C LYS A 243 -15.92 -5.36 25.47
N ILE A 244 -15.50 -6.07 24.43
CA ILE A 244 -15.10 -5.49 23.15
C ILE A 244 -15.93 -6.08 22.00
N MET A 245 -16.60 -5.20 21.24
CA MET A 245 -17.44 -5.59 20.09
C MET A 245 -16.65 -5.71 18.80
N ALA A 246 -17.04 -6.67 17.96
CA ALA A 246 -16.44 -6.94 16.65
C ALA A 246 -17.45 -7.60 15.69
N HIS A 247 -16.94 -8.07 14.55
CA HIS A 247 -17.68 -8.72 13.48
C HIS A 247 -17.14 -10.13 13.22
N ILE A 248 -18.00 -11.14 13.23
CA ILE A 248 -17.66 -12.56 13.08
C ILE A 248 -16.92 -12.79 11.78
N ALA A 249 -17.41 -12.22 10.67
CA ALA A 249 -16.82 -12.44 9.34
C ALA A 249 -15.32 -12.07 9.30
N PHE A 250 -14.96 -10.91 9.84
CA PHE A 250 -13.56 -10.44 9.88
C PHE A 250 -12.70 -11.29 10.82
N VAL A 251 -13.21 -11.60 12.02
CA VAL A 251 -12.45 -12.37 13.01
C VAL A 251 -12.24 -13.82 12.54
N ALA A 252 -13.28 -14.45 11.99
CA ALA A 252 -13.24 -15.82 11.50
C ALA A 252 -12.35 -15.97 10.26
N ALA A 253 -12.29 -14.95 9.39
CA ALA A 253 -11.39 -14.92 8.25
C ALA A 253 -9.92 -14.85 8.66
N ARG A 254 -9.59 -14.06 9.69
CA ARG A 254 -8.19 -13.72 10.04
C ARG A 254 -7.57 -14.55 11.16
N SER A 255 -8.37 -15.25 11.97
CA SER A 255 -7.85 -16.09 13.07
C SER A 255 -8.56 -17.42 13.15
N LYS A 256 -7.82 -18.50 12.85
CA LYS A 256 -8.30 -19.87 12.99
C LYS A 256 -8.69 -20.23 14.42
N TYR A 257 -7.95 -19.73 15.41
CA TYR A 257 -8.28 -19.95 16.82
C TYR A 257 -9.60 -19.29 17.21
N LEU A 258 -9.75 -18.00 16.90
CA LEU A 258 -10.97 -17.25 17.23
C LEU A 258 -12.18 -17.79 16.45
N ARG A 259 -12.00 -18.20 15.19
CA ARG A 259 -13.02 -18.93 14.42
C ARG A 259 -13.55 -20.15 15.17
N THR A 260 -12.66 -20.99 15.69
CA THR A 260 -13.06 -22.18 16.48
C THR A 260 -13.83 -21.79 17.74
N LYS A 261 -13.42 -20.71 18.42
CA LYS A 261 -14.13 -20.20 19.61
C LYS A 261 -15.53 -19.68 19.27
N ILE A 262 -15.66 -18.99 18.13
CA ILE A 262 -16.95 -18.49 17.62
C ILE A 262 -17.90 -19.65 17.33
N LEU A 263 -17.44 -20.69 16.63
CA LEU A 263 -18.24 -21.86 16.33
C LEU A 263 -18.70 -22.58 17.61
N ALA A 264 -17.80 -22.78 18.56
CA ALA A 264 -18.15 -23.39 19.85
C ALA A 264 -19.20 -22.56 20.62
N ALA A 265 -19.12 -21.22 20.55
CA ALA A 265 -20.12 -20.34 21.17
C ALA A 265 -21.47 -20.40 20.46
N ARG A 266 -21.49 -20.51 19.12
CA ARG A 266 -22.72 -20.73 18.34
C ARG A 266 -23.39 -22.05 18.71
N ASP A 267 -22.62 -23.13 18.78
CA ASP A 267 -23.12 -24.46 19.15
C ASP A 267 -23.68 -24.47 20.59
N ALA A 268 -22.98 -23.84 21.53
CA ALA A 268 -23.44 -23.74 22.92
C ALA A 268 -24.75 -22.96 23.04
N ARG A 269 -24.89 -21.87 22.29
CA ARG A 269 -26.12 -21.07 22.23
C ARG A 269 -27.28 -21.88 21.64
N GLN A 270 -27.03 -22.61 20.54
CA GLN A 270 -28.03 -23.46 19.90
C GLN A 270 -28.53 -24.55 20.87
N GLN A 271 -27.60 -25.26 21.53
CA GLN A 271 -27.95 -26.27 22.54
C GLN A 271 -28.73 -25.68 23.72
N GLN A 272 -28.42 -24.45 24.14
CA GLN A 272 -29.16 -23.76 25.18
C GLN A 272 -30.59 -23.42 24.73
N MET A 273 -30.75 -22.94 23.49
CA MET A 273 -32.07 -22.67 22.92
C MET A 273 -32.91 -23.95 22.80
N GLU A 274 -32.32 -25.05 22.33
CA GLU A 274 -32.98 -26.36 22.24
C GLU A 274 -33.42 -26.88 23.63
N LYS A 275 -32.61 -26.66 24.67
CA LYS A 275 -32.97 -27.02 26.06
C LYS A 275 -34.10 -26.18 26.63
N VAL A 276 -34.15 -24.89 26.29
CA VAL A 276 -35.15 -23.95 26.84
C VAL A 276 -36.50 -24.05 26.12
N PHE A 277 -36.48 -24.28 24.80
CA PHE A 277 -37.69 -24.21 23.96
C PHE A 277 -38.09 -25.55 23.32
N GLY A 278 -37.30 -26.61 23.47
CA GLY A 278 -37.56 -27.94 22.89
C GLY A 278 -37.14 -28.06 21.42
N THR A 279 -37.12 -29.29 20.89
CA THR A 279 -36.76 -29.62 19.49
C THR A 279 -37.85 -29.30 18.46
N GLY A 280 -38.97 -28.70 18.88
CA GLY A 280 -40.04 -28.28 17.99
C GLY A 280 -39.64 -27.01 17.22
N CYS A 281 -39.83 -27.01 15.90
CA CYS A 281 -39.60 -25.86 15.05
C CYS A 281 -40.33 -24.63 15.61
N ILE A 282 -39.60 -23.73 16.27
CA ILE A 282 -40.09 -22.38 16.51
C ILE A 282 -40.09 -21.74 15.14
N GLU A 283 -41.27 -21.56 14.55
CA GLU A 283 -41.44 -20.53 13.52
C GLU A 283 -41.02 -19.22 14.15
N VAL A 284 -39.80 -18.78 13.86
CA VAL A 284 -39.36 -17.42 14.14
C VAL A 284 -40.22 -16.52 13.26
N ARG A 285 -41.39 -16.11 13.78
CA ARG A 285 -42.17 -15.03 13.16
C ARG A 285 -41.21 -13.83 13.03
N PRO A 286 -41.03 -13.26 11.82
CA PRO A 286 -40.20 -12.08 11.67
C PRO A 286 -40.93 -10.92 12.35
N CYS A 287 -40.53 -10.60 13.58
CA CYS A 287 -41.09 -9.49 14.33
C CYS A 287 -40.70 -8.17 13.64
N SER A 288 -41.72 -7.49 13.13
CA SER A 288 -41.67 -6.22 12.39
C SER A 288 -41.35 -5.02 13.28
N SER A 289 -40.13 -4.94 13.84
CA SER A 289 -39.63 -3.72 14.47
C SER A 289 -38.11 -3.66 14.40
N SER A 290 -37.60 -2.50 13.98
CA SER A 290 -36.21 -2.17 13.62
C SER A 290 -35.19 -2.16 14.78
N SER A 291 -35.41 -2.94 15.86
CA SER A 291 -34.60 -2.88 17.07
C SER A 291 -34.27 -4.22 17.75
N ASN A 292 -34.61 -5.37 17.17
CA ASN A 292 -34.34 -6.67 17.81
C ASN A 292 -33.42 -7.58 16.98
N GLN A 293 -32.11 -7.27 16.96
CA GLN A 293 -31.13 -8.34 16.89
C GLN A 293 -31.10 -9.02 18.27
N GLY A 294 -31.19 -10.35 18.33
CA GLY A 294 -30.99 -11.08 19.58
C GLY A 294 -29.64 -10.73 20.24
N PRO A 295 -29.39 -11.14 21.49
CA PRO A 295 -28.15 -10.79 22.18
C PRO A 295 -26.92 -11.22 21.36
N LEU A 296 -25.93 -10.32 21.26
CA LEU A 296 -24.66 -10.55 20.57
C LEU A 296 -24.04 -11.89 20.98
N LEU A 297 -23.36 -12.57 20.06
CA LEU A 297 -22.60 -13.78 20.41
C LEU A 297 -21.52 -13.42 21.42
N GLU A 298 -21.44 -14.14 22.55
CA GLU A 298 -20.42 -13.88 23.57
C GLU A 298 -19.30 -14.91 23.50
N VAL A 299 -18.06 -14.44 23.46
CA VAL A 299 -16.86 -15.30 23.53
C VAL A 299 -15.95 -14.83 24.66
N ARG A 300 -15.62 -15.72 25.60
CA ARG A 300 -14.79 -15.40 26.78
C ARG A 300 -13.32 -15.74 26.56
N LEU A 301 -12.43 -14.78 26.84
CA LEU A 301 -10.97 -14.91 26.79
C LEU A 301 -10.37 -14.39 28.11
N PRO A 302 -10.38 -15.20 29.19
CA PRO A 302 -10.08 -14.73 30.55
C PRO A 302 -8.62 -14.29 30.75
N ASN A 303 -7.69 -14.78 29.91
CA ASN A 303 -6.26 -14.48 30.02
C ASN A 303 -5.78 -13.43 29.00
N ALA A 304 -6.69 -12.82 28.23
CA ALA A 304 -6.32 -11.83 27.23
C ALA A 304 -6.31 -10.42 27.83
N ASN A 305 -5.21 -9.69 27.63
CA ASN A 305 -5.12 -8.27 27.95
C ASN A 305 -6.06 -7.48 27.01
N PRO A 306 -6.99 -6.65 27.53
CA PRO A 306 -7.94 -5.91 26.69
C PRO A 306 -7.31 -4.94 25.70
N GLU A 307 -6.27 -4.21 26.11
CA GLU A 307 -5.57 -3.23 25.27
C GLU A 307 -4.83 -3.91 24.11
N ALA A 308 -4.08 -4.98 24.42
CA ALA A 308 -3.41 -5.78 23.40
C ALA A 308 -4.41 -6.43 22.43
N PHE A 309 -5.55 -6.91 22.94
CA PHE A 309 -6.59 -7.52 22.13
C PHE A 309 -7.26 -6.51 21.18
N GLU A 310 -7.51 -5.27 21.63
CA GLU A 310 -8.07 -4.22 20.78
C GLU A 310 -7.12 -3.86 19.62
N ILE A 311 -5.81 -3.82 19.89
CA ILE A 311 -4.79 -3.60 18.85
C ILE A 311 -4.76 -4.78 17.85
N ILE A 312 -4.89 -6.01 18.34
CA ILE A 312 -4.97 -7.19 17.47
C ILE A 312 -6.26 -7.16 16.64
N LEU A 313 -7.38 -6.73 17.21
CA LEU A 313 -8.60 -6.51 16.43
C LEU A 313 -8.34 -5.47 15.35
N ASN A 314 -7.73 -4.33 15.65
CA ASN A 314 -7.36 -3.37 14.60
C ASN A 314 -6.48 -4.01 13.51
N TYR A 315 -5.52 -4.86 13.87
CA TYR A 315 -4.73 -5.63 12.92
C TYR A 315 -5.57 -6.63 12.10
N ILE A 316 -6.59 -7.26 12.67
CA ILE A 316 -7.53 -8.14 11.93
C ILE A 316 -8.21 -7.36 10.79
N TYR A 317 -8.64 -6.11 11.01
CA TYR A 317 -9.31 -5.30 9.99
C TYR A 317 -8.34 -4.64 9.00
N THR A 318 -7.17 -4.23 9.45
CA THR A 318 -6.29 -3.32 8.68
C THR A 318 -4.98 -3.98 8.23
N ASP A 319 -4.63 -5.10 8.87
CA ASP A 319 -3.34 -5.79 8.73
C ASP A 319 -2.15 -4.83 8.98
N ARG A 320 -2.39 -3.89 9.92
CA ARG A 320 -1.46 -2.88 10.43
C ARG A 320 -1.65 -2.65 11.93
N ILE A 321 -0.56 -2.31 12.61
CA ILE A 321 -0.59 -1.75 13.96
C ILE A 321 0.01 -0.36 13.92
N ASP A 322 -0.77 0.62 14.38
CA ASP A 322 -0.32 2.00 14.57
C ASP A 322 -0.28 2.28 16.07
N LEU A 323 0.93 2.28 16.65
CA LEU A 323 1.15 2.58 18.05
C LEU A 323 1.11 4.11 18.23
N LYS A 324 0.16 4.61 19.01
CA LYS A 324 0.07 6.03 19.36
C LYS A 324 1.23 6.43 20.28
N GLU A 325 1.69 7.68 20.17
CA GLU A 325 2.76 8.25 21.02
C GLU A 325 2.44 8.17 22.53
N SER A 326 1.16 8.11 22.89
CA SER A 326 0.71 7.93 24.28
C SER A 326 1.18 6.63 24.92
N TYR A 327 1.59 5.61 24.14
CA TYR A 327 2.04 4.31 24.64
C TYR A 327 3.52 4.27 25.04
N ASN A 328 4.25 5.38 24.89
CA ASN A 328 5.72 5.41 24.99
C ASN A 328 6.32 4.88 26.31
N LYS A 329 5.59 4.92 27.43
CA LYS A 329 6.14 4.44 28.72
C LYS A 329 6.14 2.92 28.88
N ASN A 330 5.26 2.17 28.22
CA ASN A 330 5.12 0.71 28.37
C ASN A 330 5.02 -0.05 27.03
N ILE A 331 5.49 0.56 25.93
CA ILE A 331 5.31 0.03 24.57
C ILE A 331 5.89 -1.38 24.40
N ILE A 332 6.98 -1.70 25.10
CA ILE A 332 7.62 -3.02 25.07
C ILE A 332 6.72 -4.07 25.72
N ILE A 333 6.11 -3.76 26.87
CA ILE A 333 5.18 -4.67 27.57
C ILE A 333 3.97 -4.96 26.68
N LEU A 334 3.42 -3.91 26.07
CA LEU A 334 2.28 -4.01 25.18
C LEU A 334 2.58 -4.87 23.95
N ILE A 335 3.72 -4.65 23.28
CA ILE A 335 4.14 -5.47 22.12
C ILE A 335 4.40 -6.92 22.53
N THR A 336 4.91 -7.14 23.75
CA THR A 336 5.10 -8.47 24.31
C THR A 336 3.76 -9.19 24.52
N ASP A 337 2.73 -8.49 25.02
CA ASP A 337 1.36 -9.03 25.12
C ASP A 337 0.75 -9.33 23.75
N ILE A 338 0.93 -8.44 22.79
CA ILE A 338 0.48 -8.63 21.40
C ILE A 338 1.16 -9.88 20.80
N TYR A 339 2.46 -10.06 21.00
CA TYR A 339 3.20 -11.25 20.55
C TYR A 339 2.60 -12.56 21.10
N GLN A 340 2.32 -12.61 22.41
CA GLN A 340 1.74 -13.80 23.04
C GLN A 340 0.36 -14.13 22.48
N LEU A 341 -0.51 -13.12 22.38
CA LEU A 341 -1.84 -13.28 21.83
C LEU A 341 -1.80 -13.63 20.34
N ALA A 342 -0.89 -13.06 19.56
CA ALA A 342 -0.70 -13.42 18.16
C ALA A 342 -0.31 -14.90 17.98
N GLY A 343 0.56 -15.42 18.86
CA GLY A 343 0.88 -16.84 18.92
C GLY A 343 -0.35 -17.71 19.24
N LEU A 344 -1.13 -17.33 20.26
CA LEU A 344 -2.36 -18.03 20.65
C LEU A 344 -3.41 -18.01 19.52
N PHE A 345 -3.56 -16.87 18.85
CA PHE A 345 -4.55 -16.66 17.80
C PHE A 345 -4.12 -17.23 16.44
N LEU A 346 -2.94 -17.85 16.38
CA LEU A 346 -2.35 -18.44 15.17
C LEU A 346 -2.14 -17.40 14.06
N MET A 347 -1.57 -16.25 14.42
CA MET A 347 -1.26 -15.13 13.53
C MET A 347 0.27 -14.97 13.40
N PRO A 348 0.96 -15.87 12.66
CA PRO A 348 2.43 -15.92 12.62
C PRO A 348 3.06 -14.63 12.11
N ARG A 349 2.38 -13.96 11.15
CA ARG A 349 2.86 -12.72 10.58
C ARG A 349 2.94 -11.59 11.59
N LEU A 350 1.90 -11.45 12.41
CA LEU A 350 1.87 -10.47 13.47
C LEU A 350 2.91 -10.80 14.55
N ALA A 351 3.02 -12.07 14.95
CA ALA A 351 4.01 -12.50 15.93
C ALA A 351 5.45 -12.18 15.46
N HIS A 352 5.75 -12.42 14.18
CA HIS A 352 7.04 -12.07 13.59
C HIS A 352 7.28 -10.56 13.57
N GLY A 353 6.26 -9.78 13.18
CA GLY A 353 6.33 -8.31 13.22
C GLY A 353 6.62 -7.78 14.62
N CYS A 354 6.02 -8.37 15.67
CA CYS A 354 6.33 -8.00 17.04
C CYS A 354 7.80 -8.24 17.41
N ILE A 355 8.40 -9.37 17.00
CA ILE A 355 9.81 -9.65 17.26
C ILE A 355 10.69 -8.63 16.55
N GLN A 356 10.50 -8.44 15.25
CA GLN A 356 11.28 -7.48 14.47
C GLN A 356 11.15 -6.04 15.01
N TYR A 357 9.97 -5.66 15.52
CA TYR A 357 9.77 -4.37 16.17
C TYR A 357 10.56 -4.26 17.48
N LEU A 358 10.53 -5.31 18.31
CA LEU A 358 11.31 -5.37 19.54
C LEU A 358 12.81 -5.29 19.25
N ASP A 359 13.30 -6.03 18.26
CA ASP A 359 14.70 -6.03 17.84
C ASP A 359 15.19 -4.62 17.46
N TYR A 360 14.33 -3.81 16.82
CA TYR A 360 14.65 -2.43 16.45
C TYR A 360 14.54 -1.44 17.61
N LYS A 361 13.60 -1.66 18.55
CA LYS A 361 13.29 -0.70 19.62
C LYS A 361 14.03 -0.95 20.92
N ILE A 362 14.61 -2.15 21.11
CA ILE A 362 15.47 -2.44 22.26
C ILE A 362 16.72 -1.56 22.19
N ASN A 363 16.97 -0.83 23.27
CA ASN A 363 18.11 0.07 23.45
C ASN A 363 18.59 0.05 24.89
N LYS A 364 19.64 0.84 25.19
CA LYS A 364 20.26 0.88 26.52
C LYS A 364 19.29 1.31 27.63
N GLN A 365 18.26 2.12 27.32
CA GLN A 365 17.30 2.62 28.30
C GLN A 365 16.20 1.61 28.66
N ASN A 366 15.80 0.73 27.73
CA ASN A 366 14.62 -0.14 27.92
C ASN A 366 14.94 -1.66 27.98
N VAL A 367 16.17 -2.07 27.68
CA VAL A 367 16.52 -3.50 27.56
C VAL A 367 16.32 -4.30 28.85
N LEU A 368 16.54 -3.71 30.03
CA LEU A 368 16.37 -4.41 31.30
C LEU A 368 14.91 -4.69 31.63
N GLU A 369 14.03 -3.71 31.38
CA GLU A 369 12.59 -3.88 31.52
C GLU A 369 12.07 -4.91 30.51
N ALA A 370 12.54 -4.85 29.26
CA ALA A 370 12.21 -5.83 28.23
C ALA A 370 12.60 -7.25 28.66
N LEU A 371 13.81 -7.41 29.19
CA LEU A 371 14.35 -8.69 29.65
C LEU A 371 13.56 -9.24 30.84
N TYR A 372 13.30 -8.41 31.85
CA TYR A 372 12.52 -8.79 33.03
C TYR A 372 11.13 -9.29 32.64
N ASN A 373 10.44 -8.55 31.77
CA ASN A 373 9.10 -8.94 31.30
C ASN A 373 9.14 -10.21 30.46
N ALA A 374 10.13 -10.38 29.59
CA ALA A 374 10.30 -11.59 28.79
C ALA A 374 10.53 -12.83 29.67
N ASP A 375 11.34 -12.72 30.73
CA ASP A 375 11.57 -13.80 31.69
C ASP A 375 10.30 -14.17 32.47
N LYS A 376 9.64 -13.16 33.05
CA LYS A 376 8.39 -13.34 33.81
C LYS A 376 7.29 -13.98 32.97
N LYS A 377 7.19 -13.60 31.69
CA LYS A 377 6.21 -14.12 30.72
C LYS A 377 6.69 -15.38 29.99
N LYS A 378 7.90 -15.86 30.27
CA LYS A 378 8.54 -17.05 29.66
C LYS A 378 8.66 -17.00 28.13
N ILE A 379 9.03 -15.84 27.59
CA ILE A 379 9.19 -15.60 26.15
C ILE A 379 10.68 -15.69 25.79
N GLN A 380 11.12 -16.90 25.45
CA GLN A 380 12.56 -17.16 25.29
C GLN A 380 13.20 -16.38 24.13
N ILE A 381 12.48 -16.19 23.03
CA ILE A 381 13.02 -15.48 21.85
C ILE A 381 13.37 -14.02 22.15
N VAL A 382 12.50 -13.30 22.87
CA VAL A 382 12.73 -11.90 23.28
C VAL A 382 13.81 -11.85 24.37
N LYS A 383 13.79 -12.81 25.30
CA LYS A 383 14.81 -12.93 26.34
C LYS A 383 16.21 -13.12 25.74
N ASP A 384 16.34 -14.04 24.78
CA ASP A 384 17.59 -14.31 24.07
C ASP A 384 18.06 -13.06 23.29
N HIS A 385 17.14 -12.33 22.67
CA HIS A 385 17.46 -11.10 21.94
C HIS A 385 17.97 -9.98 22.87
N CYS A 386 17.29 -9.76 24.00
CA CYS A 386 17.72 -8.80 25.01
C CYS A 386 19.11 -9.18 25.57
N MET A 387 19.33 -10.45 25.85
CA MET A 387 20.62 -10.98 26.31
C MET A 387 21.72 -10.74 25.27
N GLN A 388 21.44 -10.95 23.99
CA GLN A 388 22.40 -10.68 22.91
C GLN A 388 22.76 -9.20 22.81
N PHE A 389 21.78 -8.30 22.92
CA PHE A 389 22.01 -6.86 22.93
C PHE A 389 22.91 -6.44 24.11
N LEU A 390 22.62 -6.96 25.30
CA LEU A 390 23.35 -6.65 26.53
C LEU A 390 24.81 -7.10 26.51
N VAL A 391 25.11 -8.28 25.93
CA VAL A 391 26.45 -8.87 25.98
C VAL A 391 27.48 -8.11 25.12
N LYS A 392 27.02 -7.27 24.18
CA LYS A 392 27.90 -6.38 23.39
C LYS A 392 28.65 -5.40 24.30
N GLU A 393 29.96 -5.31 24.13
CA GLU A 393 30.88 -4.44 24.92
C GLU A 393 30.37 -3.01 25.05
N GLU A 394 29.93 -2.42 23.94
CA GLU A 394 29.42 -1.04 23.83
C GLU A 394 28.14 -0.76 24.62
N ASN A 395 27.39 -1.80 24.99
CA ASN A 395 26.11 -1.68 25.70
C ASN A 395 26.23 -2.10 27.16
N PHE A 396 27.01 -3.15 27.43
CA PHE A 396 27.07 -3.79 28.75
C PHE A 396 27.47 -2.81 29.85
N THR A 397 28.52 -2.01 29.63
CA THR A 397 29.07 -1.10 30.64
C THR A 397 28.04 -0.07 31.10
N ASP A 398 27.34 0.56 30.15
CA ASP A 398 26.35 1.60 30.46
C ASP A 398 25.15 1.02 31.23
N VAL A 399 24.72 -0.18 30.83
CA VAL A 399 23.53 -0.81 31.42
C VAL A 399 23.81 -1.37 32.82
N VAL A 400 24.98 -1.98 33.05
CA VAL A 400 25.34 -2.52 34.37
C VAL A 400 25.52 -1.42 35.42
N MET A 401 25.94 -0.23 34.99
CA MET A 401 26.10 0.92 35.88
C MET A 401 24.78 1.65 36.20
N SER A 402 23.67 1.19 35.63
CA SER A 402 22.33 1.75 35.87
C SER A 402 21.74 1.27 37.21
N ASN A 403 20.82 2.05 37.79
CA ASN A 403 20.16 1.67 39.04
C ASN A 403 19.20 0.49 38.80
N GLU A 404 18.56 0.47 37.64
CA GLU A 404 17.60 -0.52 37.18
C GLU A 404 18.20 -1.93 37.11
N PHE A 405 19.52 -2.04 36.87
CA PHE A 405 20.22 -3.32 36.90
C PHE A 405 20.25 -3.93 38.31
N SER A 406 20.44 -3.11 39.34
CA SER A 406 20.49 -3.58 40.73
C SER A 406 19.14 -4.10 41.23
N ASP A 407 18.04 -3.64 40.62
CA ASP A 407 16.68 -4.00 41.00
C ASP A 407 16.20 -5.33 40.37
N LEU A 408 17.01 -5.95 39.50
CA LEU A 408 16.66 -7.22 38.85
C LEU A 408 16.72 -8.42 39.80
N ASP A 409 15.86 -9.41 39.53
CA ASP A 409 15.85 -10.67 40.27
C ASP A 409 17.21 -11.38 40.20
N LYS A 410 17.70 -11.86 41.35
CA LYS A 410 19.02 -12.53 41.49
C LYS A 410 19.28 -13.63 40.44
N PRO A 411 18.31 -14.51 40.09
CA PRO A 411 18.52 -15.52 39.05
C PRO A 411 18.83 -14.90 37.68
N LEU A 412 18.15 -13.81 37.33
CA LEU A 412 18.29 -13.14 36.03
C LEU A 412 19.63 -12.40 35.94
N LEU A 413 20.07 -11.75 37.02
CA LEU A 413 21.40 -11.15 37.14
C LEU A 413 22.52 -12.17 36.89
N VAL A 414 22.43 -13.33 37.55
CA VAL A 414 23.40 -14.41 37.39
C VAL A 414 23.43 -14.92 35.95
N GLU A 415 22.27 -15.00 35.30
CA GLU A 415 22.16 -15.41 33.90
C GLU A 415 22.84 -14.42 32.94
N ILE A 416 22.63 -13.11 33.12
CA ILE A 416 23.29 -12.05 32.34
C ILE A 416 24.81 -12.16 32.46
N ILE A 417 25.32 -12.28 33.69
CA ILE A 417 26.76 -12.36 33.97
C ILE A 417 27.35 -13.63 33.35
N ARG A 418 26.69 -14.79 33.51
CA ARG A 418 27.15 -16.04 32.89
C ARG A 418 27.20 -15.95 31.36
N LYS A 419 26.21 -15.31 30.74
CA LYS A 419 26.17 -15.11 29.29
C LYS A 419 27.30 -14.21 28.80
N LYS A 420 27.66 -13.17 29.56
CA LYS A 420 28.82 -12.30 29.25
C LYS A 420 30.16 -13.05 29.37
N LEU A 421 30.30 -13.92 30.36
CA LEU A 421 31.51 -14.73 30.57
C LEU A 421 31.65 -15.90 29.57
N SER A 422 30.55 -16.32 28.94
CA SER A 422 30.54 -17.41 27.95
C SER A 422 29.57 -17.08 26.82
N PRO A 423 29.93 -16.16 25.90
CA PRO A 423 29.15 -15.89 24.71
C PRO A 423 29.20 -17.13 23.80
N GLY A 424 28.16 -17.97 23.84
CA GLY A 424 28.07 -19.15 22.99
C GLY A 424 28.21 -18.80 21.50
N LYS A 425 28.76 -19.73 20.70
CA LYS A 425 28.77 -19.61 19.23
C LYS A 425 27.33 -19.57 18.71
N LEU A 426 27.05 -18.59 17.87
CA LEU A 426 25.73 -18.31 17.31
C LEU A 426 25.22 -19.46 16.43
N VAL A 427 24.02 -19.96 16.74
CA VAL A 427 23.06 -20.28 15.69
C VAL A 427 22.29 -18.98 15.49
N VAL A 428 22.73 -18.16 14.54
CA VAL A 428 21.81 -17.20 13.92
C VAL A 428 20.76 -18.11 13.30
N ALA A 429 19.54 -18.14 13.87
CA ALA A 429 18.42 -18.68 13.12
C ALA A 429 18.34 -17.81 11.88
N ASP A 430 18.82 -18.38 10.78
CA ASP A 430 19.01 -17.78 9.49
C ASP A 430 17.87 -16.78 9.19
N SER A 431 18.26 -15.59 8.77
CA SER A 431 17.40 -14.58 8.12
C SER A 431 16.72 -15.08 6.84
N ASN A 432 16.77 -16.39 6.56
CA ASN A 432 16.03 -17.09 5.50
C ASN A 432 14.55 -17.39 5.85
N LEU A 433 14.03 -16.89 6.98
CA LEU A 433 12.60 -16.95 7.31
C LEU A 433 11.71 -16.04 6.43
N ASP A 434 12.31 -15.18 5.60
CA ASP A 434 11.64 -14.09 4.89
C ASP A 434 10.68 -14.49 3.76
N LYS A 435 10.53 -15.78 3.41
CA LYS A 435 9.71 -16.18 2.24
C LYS A 435 8.29 -16.65 2.54
N ASN A 436 7.90 -16.92 3.80
CA ASN A 436 6.55 -17.43 4.14
C ASN A 436 6.09 -17.04 5.56
N VAL A 437 6.23 -15.77 5.94
CA VAL A 437 5.98 -15.30 7.32
C VAL A 437 4.48 -15.33 7.73
N GLY A 438 3.56 -15.55 6.80
CA GLY A 438 2.12 -15.71 7.04
C GLY A 438 1.28 -15.08 5.93
N THR A 439 -0.01 -14.90 6.17
CA THR A 439 -0.98 -14.40 5.19
C THR A 439 -1.28 -12.91 5.35
N THR A 440 -1.73 -12.26 4.27
CA THR A 440 -2.17 -10.85 4.27
C THR A 440 -3.69 -10.77 4.49
N LEU A 441 -4.21 -9.57 4.81
CA LEU A 441 -5.66 -9.31 4.81
C LEU A 441 -6.31 -9.75 3.50
N GLU A 442 -5.73 -9.36 2.37
CA GLU A 442 -6.25 -9.65 1.05
C GLU A 442 -6.31 -11.16 0.81
N SER A 443 -5.25 -11.90 1.16
CA SER A 443 -5.18 -13.35 1.01
C SER A 443 -6.19 -14.08 1.89
N ASP A 444 -6.31 -13.69 3.17
CA ASP A 444 -7.24 -14.34 4.10
C ASP A 444 -8.70 -14.09 3.68
N MET A 445 -9.01 -12.86 3.26
CA MET A 445 -10.37 -12.49 2.81
C MET A 445 -10.73 -13.13 1.48
N ALA A 446 -9.76 -13.36 0.58
CA ALA A 446 -9.97 -14.15 -0.65
C ALA A 446 -10.33 -15.61 -0.32
N VAL A 447 -9.53 -16.27 0.52
CA VAL A 447 -9.81 -17.64 0.98
C VAL A 447 -11.17 -17.71 1.69
N PHE A 448 -11.52 -16.68 2.47
CA PHE A 448 -12.80 -16.60 3.17
C PHE A 448 -13.98 -16.51 2.21
N LEU A 449 -13.91 -15.66 1.17
CA LEU A 449 -14.96 -15.59 0.14
C LEU A 449 -15.10 -16.91 -0.63
N GLU A 450 -13.98 -17.50 -1.03
CA GLU A 450 -13.97 -18.62 -1.96
C GLU A 450 -14.27 -19.98 -1.29
N SER A 451 -13.86 -20.16 -0.03
CA SER A 451 -13.83 -21.49 0.59
C SER A 451 -14.34 -21.57 2.02
N THR A 452 -13.89 -20.72 2.95
CA THR A 452 -14.09 -20.95 4.39
C THR A 452 -15.20 -20.12 5.05
N GLY A 453 -15.75 -19.14 4.34
CA GLY A 453 -16.71 -18.18 4.88
C GLY A 453 -18.18 -18.57 4.75
N LYS A 454 -18.53 -19.57 3.94
CA LYS A 454 -19.94 -19.90 3.62
C LYS A 454 -20.84 -20.14 4.85
N GLU A 455 -20.31 -20.72 5.92
CA GLU A 455 -21.06 -20.97 7.17
C GLU A 455 -21.31 -19.70 8.03
N PHE A 456 -20.70 -18.58 7.65
CA PHE A 456 -20.87 -17.29 8.30
C PHE A 456 -21.70 -16.30 7.46
N CYS A 457 -22.14 -16.69 6.26
CA CYS A 457 -23.02 -15.87 5.44
C CYS A 457 -24.35 -15.60 6.14
N ASP A 458 -24.80 -14.35 6.11
CA ASP A 458 -26.00 -13.86 6.79
C ASP A 458 -26.94 -13.10 5.85
N ILE A 459 -26.62 -13.07 4.54
CA ILE A 459 -27.46 -12.46 3.51
C ILE A 459 -27.40 -13.24 2.19
N ASN A 460 -28.55 -13.30 1.51
CA ASN A 460 -28.73 -13.91 0.20
C ASN A 460 -28.89 -12.81 -0.86
N LEU A 461 -28.03 -12.80 -1.87
CA LEU A 461 -28.07 -11.86 -2.98
C LEU A 461 -28.61 -12.57 -4.23
N VAL A 462 -29.74 -12.12 -4.76
CA VAL A 462 -30.40 -12.76 -5.91
C VAL A 462 -30.05 -12.00 -7.19
N LEU A 463 -29.43 -12.70 -8.13
CA LEU A 463 -29.06 -12.19 -9.45
C LEU A 463 -29.57 -13.15 -10.52
N ASP A 464 -30.50 -12.69 -11.37
CA ASP A 464 -31.14 -13.50 -12.42
C ASP A 464 -31.67 -14.87 -11.92
N GLY A 465 -32.31 -14.86 -10.74
CA GLY A 465 -32.82 -16.07 -10.09
C GLY A 465 -31.76 -16.95 -9.41
N GLN A 466 -30.47 -16.64 -9.54
CA GLN A 466 -29.40 -17.33 -8.80
C GLN A 466 -29.16 -16.67 -7.44
N VAL A 467 -28.99 -17.51 -6.41
CA VAL A 467 -28.71 -17.06 -5.04
C VAL A 467 -27.22 -17.09 -4.77
N ILE A 468 -26.66 -15.93 -4.41
CA ILE A 468 -25.26 -15.73 -4.04
C ILE A 468 -25.22 -15.33 -2.55
N MET A 469 -24.65 -16.20 -1.70
CA MET A 469 -24.53 -15.92 -0.28
C MET A 469 -23.38 -14.94 0.01
N ALA A 470 -23.57 -14.00 0.93
CA ALA A 470 -22.57 -13.02 1.32
C ALA A 470 -22.63 -12.65 2.81
N HIS A 471 -21.79 -11.70 3.23
CA HIS A 471 -21.68 -11.22 4.60
C HIS A 471 -22.06 -9.74 4.68
N LYS A 472 -23.07 -9.39 5.49
CA LYS A 472 -23.56 -8.01 5.64
C LYS A 472 -22.48 -7.06 6.11
N SER A 473 -21.67 -7.48 7.07
CA SER A 473 -20.59 -6.67 7.64
C SER A 473 -19.55 -6.28 6.59
N ILE A 474 -19.14 -7.22 5.73
CA ILE A 474 -18.15 -6.97 4.66
C ILE A 474 -18.75 -6.05 3.58
N LEU A 475 -19.98 -6.32 3.14
CA LEU A 475 -20.68 -5.48 2.16
C LEU A 475 -20.84 -4.03 2.68
N SER A 476 -21.29 -3.87 3.93
CA SER A 476 -21.50 -2.57 4.56
C SER A 476 -20.20 -1.79 4.76
N ALA A 477 -19.10 -2.49 5.03
CA ALA A 477 -17.82 -1.85 5.24
C ALA A 477 -17.26 -1.21 3.96
N ARG A 478 -17.59 -1.76 2.78
CA ARG A 478 -17.02 -1.32 1.49
C ARG A 478 -17.97 -0.55 0.61
N THR A 479 -19.27 -0.62 0.87
CA THR A 479 -20.30 -0.02 0.01
C THR A 479 -21.32 0.74 0.86
N GLN A 480 -21.51 2.02 0.55
CA GLN A 480 -22.49 2.85 1.23
C GLN A 480 -23.93 2.41 0.91
N TYR A 481 -24.16 1.85 -0.28
CA TYR A 481 -25.46 1.35 -0.70
C TYR A 481 -25.97 0.23 0.23
N PHE A 482 -25.18 -0.83 0.44
CA PHE A 482 -25.59 -1.92 1.34
C PHE A 482 -25.65 -1.44 2.80
N GLN A 483 -24.73 -0.56 3.21
CA GLN A 483 -24.76 0.02 4.55
C GLN A 483 -26.07 0.77 4.82
N ALA A 484 -26.54 1.60 3.88
CA ALA A 484 -27.81 2.31 3.99
C ALA A 484 -29.01 1.34 3.94
N MET A 485 -28.99 0.38 3.02
CA MET A 485 -30.05 -0.62 2.89
C MET A 485 -30.25 -1.42 4.19
N PHE A 486 -29.17 -1.93 4.80
CA PHE A 486 -29.30 -2.76 6.00
C PHE A 486 -29.70 -1.96 7.24
N ARG A 487 -29.46 -0.64 7.28
CA ARG A 487 -29.97 0.23 8.34
C ARG A 487 -31.45 0.55 8.19
N SER A 488 -31.90 0.78 6.96
CA SER A 488 -33.21 1.38 6.71
C SER A 488 -34.27 0.40 6.21
N PHE A 489 -33.88 -0.59 5.40
CA PHE A 489 -34.81 -1.44 4.64
C PHE A 489 -34.30 -2.88 4.50
N MET A 490 -34.00 -3.54 5.62
CA MET A 490 -33.58 -4.95 5.61
C MET A 490 -34.77 -5.88 5.35
N PRO A 491 -34.75 -6.70 4.28
CA PRO A 491 -35.81 -7.69 4.05
C PRO A 491 -35.87 -8.73 5.17
N PRO A 492 -37.08 -9.18 5.59
CA PRO A 492 -37.26 -10.08 6.72
C PRO A 492 -36.66 -11.47 6.52
N ASP A 493 -36.50 -11.91 5.29
CA ASP A 493 -35.90 -13.18 4.89
C ASP A 493 -34.39 -13.08 4.61
N ASN A 494 -33.80 -11.90 4.79
CA ASN A 494 -32.42 -11.58 4.42
C ASN A 494 -32.09 -11.82 2.94
N THR A 495 -33.06 -11.68 2.04
CA THR A 495 -32.86 -11.84 0.60
C THR A 495 -32.95 -10.49 -0.12
N VAL A 496 -31.95 -10.15 -0.93
CA VAL A 496 -31.87 -8.88 -1.66
C VAL A 496 -31.64 -9.13 -3.14
N ASN A 497 -32.48 -8.55 -4.00
CA ASN A 497 -32.26 -8.56 -5.45
C ASN A 497 -31.15 -7.58 -5.84
N ILE A 498 -30.25 -8.01 -6.72
CA ILE A 498 -29.09 -7.25 -7.15
C ILE A 498 -29.26 -6.71 -8.56
N SER A 499 -29.00 -5.42 -8.72
CA SER A 499 -28.79 -4.74 -10.01
C SER A 499 -27.72 -3.66 -9.88
N ILE A 500 -27.22 -3.15 -11.01
CA ILE A 500 -26.36 -1.98 -11.10
C ILE A 500 -27.10 -0.92 -11.94
N GLY A 501 -27.83 -0.05 -11.27
CA GLY A 501 -28.78 0.85 -11.95
C GLY A 501 -29.85 0.04 -12.69
N ASP A 502 -30.03 0.33 -13.98
CA ASP A 502 -30.93 -0.39 -14.88
C ASP A 502 -30.28 -1.64 -15.53
N ILE A 503 -29.01 -1.92 -15.21
CA ILE A 503 -28.25 -3.00 -15.82
C ILE A 503 -28.22 -4.21 -14.88
N LEU A 504 -28.54 -5.37 -15.45
CA LEU A 504 -28.33 -6.66 -14.79
C LEU A 504 -26.92 -7.16 -15.16
N PRO A 505 -25.96 -7.18 -14.21
CA PRO A 505 -24.63 -7.72 -14.50
C PRO A 505 -24.68 -9.24 -14.70
N SER A 506 -23.71 -9.79 -15.43
CA SER A 506 -23.51 -11.25 -15.45
C SER A 506 -23.08 -11.75 -14.07
N VAL A 507 -23.26 -13.04 -13.83
CA VAL A 507 -22.85 -13.69 -12.58
C VAL A 507 -21.35 -13.54 -12.37
N GLU A 508 -20.55 -13.70 -13.42
CA GLU A 508 -19.10 -13.54 -13.39
C GLU A 508 -18.70 -12.10 -13.07
N ALA A 509 -19.35 -11.10 -13.67
CA ALA A 509 -19.09 -9.70 -13.38
C ALA A 509 -19.44 -9.37 -11.92
N PHE A 510 -20.55 -9.89 -11.41
CA PHE A 510 -20.91 -9.68 -10.00
C PHE A 510 -19.95 -10.40 -9.04
N GLN A 511 -19.46 -11.60 -9.38
CA GLN A 511 -18.40 -12.25 -8.63
C GLN A 511 -17.10 -11.42 -8.65
N SER A 512 -16.73 -10.83 -9.80
CA SER A 512 -15.62 -9.88 -9.91
C SER A 512 -15.80 -8.67 -8.99
N LEU A 513 -17.03 -8.14 -8.85
CA LEU A 513 -17.35 -7.09 -7.87
C LEU A 513 -17.18 -7.58 -6.42
N LEU A 514 -17.66 -8.78 -6.09
CA LEU A 514 -17.48 -9.34 -4.75
C LEU A 514 -16.00 -9.55 -4.41
N ARG A 515 -15.18 -9.99 -5.37
CA ARG A 515 -13.72 -10.11 -5.18
C ARG A 515 -13.07 -8.75 -4.89
N TYR A 516 -13.49 -7.69 -5.58
CA TYR A 516 -13.08 -6.32 -5.26
C TYR A 516 -13.54 -5.87 -3.85
N ILE A 517 -14.78 -6.17 -3.48
CA ILE A 517 -15.34 -5.84 -2.17
C ILE A 517 -14.61 -6.61 -1.05
N TYR A 518 -14.35 -7.90 -1.19
CA TYR A 518 -13.78 -8.68 -0.09
C TYR A 518 -12.29 -8.42 0.10
N TYR A 519 -11.52 -8.30 -0.99
CA TYR A 519 -10.06 -8.22 -0.92
C TYR A 519 -9.39 -7.31 -1.96
N GLY A 520 -10.17 -6.49 -2.68
CA GLY A 520 -9.63 -5.42 -3.52
C GLY A 520 -9.03 -5.89 -4.86
N GLU A 521 -9.42 -7.07 -5.36
CA GLU A 521 -8.96 -7.55 -6.67
C GLU A 521 -9.42 -6.64 -7.80
N THR A 522 -8.49 -6.32 -8.70
CA THR A 522 -8.71 -5.45 -9.86
C THR A 522 -8.35 -6.13 -11.18
N LYS A 523 -7.96 -7.41 -11.13
CA LYS A 523 -7.77 -8.23 -12.32
C LYS A 523 -9.14 -8.73 -12.76
N LEU A 524 -9.67 -8.10 -13.81
CA LEU A 524 -11.01 -8.35 -14.33
C LEU A 524 -10.88 -8.72 -15.82
N PRO A 525 -11.64 -9.71 -16.31
CA PRO A 525 -11.87 -9.87 -17.73
C PRO A 525 -12.37 -8.56 -18.36
N PRO A 526 -11.96 -8.20 -19.60
CA PRO A 526 -12.43 -6.98 -20.26
C PRO A 526 -13.96 -6.90 -20.42
N GLN A 527 -14.62 -8.06 -20.51
CA GLN A 527 -16.08 -8.16 -20.61
C GLN A 527 -16.77 -7.74 -19.31
N ASP A 528 -16.22 -8.13 -18.16
CA ASP A 528 -16.71 -7.75 -16.84
C ASP A 528 -16.51 -6.25 -16.56
N ALA A 529 -15.41 -5.68 -17.08
CA ALA A 529 -15.08 -4.27 -16.88
C ALA A 529 -16.17 -3.32 -17.40
N LEU A 530 -16.95 -3.72 -18.41
CA LEU A 530 -18.08 -2.95 -18.93
C LEU A 530 -19.22 -2.87 -17.90
N TYR A 531 -19.63 -4.00 -17.33
CA TYR A 531 -20.68 -4.07 -16.31
C TYR A 531 -20.26 -3.36 -15.02
N LEU A 532 -18.99 -3.46 -14.66
CA LEU A 532 -18.45 -2.89 -13.43
C LEU A 532 -18.05 -1.43 -13.53
N PHE A 533 -18.11 -0.81 -14.72
CA PHE A 533 -17.68 0.57 -14.91
C PHE A 533 -18.47 1.58 -14.05
N GLN A 534 -19.78 1.36 -13.90
CA GLN A 534 -20.68 2.20 -13.10
C GLN A 534 -20.83 1.73 -11.64
N ALA A 535 -20.40 0.50 -11.33
CA ALA A 535 -20.53 -0.10 -10.00
C ALA A 535 -19.97 0.79 -8.87
N PRO A 536 -18.82 1.49 -9.02
CA PRO A 536 -18.27 2.32 -7.96
C PRO A 536 -19.18 3.46 -7.53
N HIS A 537 -19.81 4.12 -8.50
CA HIS A 537 -20.74 5.21 -8.22
C HIS A 537 -22.06 4.66 -7.66
N PHE A 538 -22.61 3.61 -8.28
CA PHE A 538 -23.89 3.03 -7.88
C PHE A 538 -23.88 2.45 -6.45
N TYR A 539 -22.86 1.65 -6.11
CA TYR A 539 -22.76 1.07 -4.78
C TYR A 539 -22.12 2.00 -3.73
N GLY A 540 -21.67 3.20 -4.14
CA GLY A 540 -21.02 4.16 -3.27
C GLY A 540 -19.73 3.62 -2.66
N LEU A 541 -18.80 3.18 -3.51
CA LEU A 541 -17.44 2.81 -3.09
C LEU A 541 -16.67 4.05 -2.63
N SER A 542 -15.73 3.88 -1.69
CA SER A 542 -14.97 4.99 -1.10
C SER A 542 -14.13 5.79 -2.10
N ASN A 543 -13.71 5.18 -3.21
CA ASN A 543 -13.02 5.88 -4.29
C ASN A 543 -13.25 5.24 -5.67
N ASN A 544 -12.72 5.90 -6.70
CA ASN A 544 -12.86 5.50 -8.11
C ASN A 544 -11.77 4.52 -8.57
N ARG A 545 -11.14 3.75 -7.66
CA ARG A 545 -10.08 2.78 -8.04
C ARG A 545 -10.62 1.75 -9.03
N LEU A 546 -11.71 1.06 -8.69
CA LEU A 546 -12.31 0.07 -9.59
C LEU A 546 -12.70 0.69 -10.94
N HIS A 547 -13.27 1.90 -10.93
CA HIS A 547 -13.61 2.63 -12.15
C HIS A 547 -12.38 2.87 -13.05
N SER A 548 -11.27 3.31 -12.45
CA SER A 548 -10.02 3.58 -13.17
C SER A 548 -9.42 2.30 -13.78
N PHE A 549 -9.50 1.18 -13.07
CA PHE A 549 -9.07 -0.13 -13.59
C PHE A 549 -9.99 -0.63 -14.71
N CYS A 550 -11.31 -0.47 -14.58
CA CYS A 550 -12.23 -0.79 -15.66
C CYS A 550 -11.91 0.04 -16.90
N LYS A 551 -11.72 1.37 -16.75
CA LYS A 551 -11.35 2.27 -17.85
C LYS A 551 -10.05 1.82 -18.52
N TYR A 552 -9.00 1.58 -17.75
CA TYR A 552 -7.71 1.12 -18.31
C TYR A 552 -7.82 -0.23 -19.03
N SER A 553 -8.50 -1.20 -18.41
CA SER A 553 -8.70 -2.53 -19.00
C SER A 553 -9.46 -2.42 -20.33
N LEU A 554 -10.46 -1.54 -20.39
CA LEU A 554 -11.19 -1.26 -21.63
C LEU A 554 -10.28 -0.58 -22.64
N GLU A 555 -9.52 0.46 -22.29
CA GLU A 555 -8.68 1.17 -23.26
C GLU A 555 -7.54 0.32 -23.85
N HIS A 556 -6.96 -0.60 -23.07
CA HIS A 556 -5.74 -1.32 -23.42
C HIS A 556 -5.96 -2.78 -23.87
N ASN A 557 -7.10 -3.40 -23.51
CA ASN A 557 -7.41 -4.77 -23.92
C ASN A 557 -8.42 -4.86 -25.09
N ILE A 558 -8.81 -3.72 -25.67
CA ILE A 558 -9.58 -3.72 -26.92
C ILE A 558 -8.65 -4.07 -28.08
N THR A 559 -9.00 -5.15 -28.77
CA THR A 559 -8.37 -5.61 -30.00
C THR A 559 -9.38 -5.52 -31.14
N TYR A 560 -8.92 -5.68 -32.39
CA TYR A 560 -9.84 -5.71 -33.52
C TYR A 560 -10.90 -6.83 -33.40
N GLU A 561 -10.63 -7.91 -32.65
CA GLU A 561 -11.53 -9.06 -32.50
C GLU A 561 -12.70 -8.81 -31.54
N ASN A 562 -12.49 -7.98 -30.51
CA ASN A 562 -13.49 -7.71 -29.48
C ASN A 562 -14.13 -6.31 -29.57
N VAL A 563 -13.57 -5.41 -30.40
CA VAL A 563 -14.00 -3.99 -30.46
C VAL A 563 -15.49 -3.79 -30.77
N LEU A 564 -16.11 -4.65 -31.58
CA LEU A 564 -17.54 -4.56 -31.90
C LEU A 564 -18.43 -4.86 -30.69
N GLN A 565 -18.04 -5.84 -29.87
CA GLN A 565 -18.75 -6.17 -28.63
C GLN A 565 -18.56 -5.06 -27.60
N THR A 566 -17.36 -4.47 -27.53
CA THR A 566 -17.11 -3.33 -26.65
C THR A 566 -17.92 -2.11 -27.07
N LEU A 567 -18.05 -1.84 -28.37
CA LEU A 567 -18.88 -0.74 -28.88
C LEU A 567 -20.34 -0.92 -28.45
N GLU A 568 -20.92 -2.09 -28.73
CA GLU A 568 -22.30 -2.42 -28.37
C GLU A 568 -22.54 -2.30 -26.86
N ALA A 569 -21.66 -2.89 -26.04
CA ALA A 569 -21.80 -2.83 -24.60
C ALA A 569 -21.60 -1.42 -24.05
N SER A 570 -20.67 -0.64 -24.58
CA SER A 570 -20.44 0.76 -24.18
C SER A 570 -21.64 1.66 -24.52
N ASP A 571 -22.35 1.38 -25.61
CA ASP A 571 -23.58 2.07 -25.97
C ASP A 571 -24.73 1.71 -25.04
N TYR A 572 -24.92 0.40 -24.80
CA TYR A 572 -25.94 -0.10 -23.87
C TYR A 572 -25.74 0.45 -22.45
N THR A 573 -24.49 0.48 -21.98
CA THR A 573 -24.11 0.99 -20.65
C THR A 573 -23.91 2.51 -20.61
N LYS A 574 -24.06 3.21 -21.74
CA LYS A 574 -23.91 4.68 -21.87
C LYS A 574 -22.55 5.21 -21.42
N ILE A 575 -21.47 4.52 -21.76
CA ILE A 575 -20.08 4.91 -21.49
C ILE A 575 -19.48 5.58 -22.74
N PHE A 576 -19.66 6.89 -22.87
CA PHE A 576 -19.28 7.64 -24.08
C PHE A 576 -17.78 7.61 -24.40
N ASP A 577 -16.91 7.80 -23.40
CA ASP A 577 -15.45 7.79 -23.60
C ASP A 577 -14.96 6.49 -24.28
N ILE A 578 -15.45 5.34 -23.79
CA ILE A 578 -15.07 4.03 -24.30
C ILE A 578 -15.70 3.77 -25.66
N LYS A 579 -16.94 4.24 -25.88
CA LYS A 579 -17.59 4.19 -27.19
C LYS A 579 -16.78 4.95 -28.24
N GLU A 580 -16.33 6.17 -27.92
CA GLU A 580 -15.51 6.99 -28.80
C GLU A 580 -14.14 6.33 -29.09
N HIS A 581 -13.50 5.76 -28.06
CA HIS A 581 -12.24 5.01 -28.22
C HIS A 581 -12.42 3.78 -29.10
N ALA A 582 -13.49 3.00 -28.91
CA ALA A 582 -13.83 1.86 -29.75
C ALA A 582 -14.05 2.28 -31.20
N LEU A 583 -14.80 3.36 -31.45
CA LEU A 583 -14.98 3.92 -32.80
C LEU A 583 -13.65 4.30 -33.46
N LYS A 584 -12.73 4.97 -32.72
CA LYS A 584 -11.39 5.31 -33.24
C LYS A 584 -10.59 4.07 -33.64
N LEU A 585 -10.64 3.01 -32.84
CA LEU A 585 -9.98 1.74 -33.16
C LEU A 585 -10.62 1.02 -34.36
N ILE A 586 -11.96 1.04 -34.47
CA ILE A 586 -12.68 0.52 -35.63
C ILE A 586 -12.25 1.26 -36.89
N VAL A 587 -12.19 2.58 -36.87
CA VAL A 587 -11.74 3.39 -38.00
C VAL A 587 -10.30 3.04 -38.40
N LYS A 588 -9.41 2.90 -37.42
CA LYS A 588 -8.00 2.55 -37.66
C LYS A 588 -7.82 1.21 -38.36
N ASP A 589 -8.64 0.21 -38.02
CA ASP A 589 -8.53 -1.17 -38.51
C ASP A 589 -9.79 -1.67 -39.24
N PHE A 590 -10.53 -0.76 -39.89
CA PHE A 590 -11.87 -1.02 -40.42
C PHE A 590 -11.92 -2.21 -41.37
N ALA A 591 -10.90 -2.39 -42.22
CA ALA A 591 -10.84 -3.49 -43.17
C ALA A 591 -10.84 -4.89 -42.51
N ARG A 592 -10.28 -5.00 -41.30
CA ARG A 592 -10.31 -6.25 -40.51
C ARG A 592 -11.63 -6.39 -39.78
N VAL A 593 -12.09 -5.30 -39.15
CA VAL A 593 -13.33 -5.28 -38.37
C VAL A 593 -14.57 -5.55 -39.23
N ALA A 594 -14.65 -4.96 -40.44
CA ALA A 594 -15.77 -5.12 -41.36
C ALA A 594 -15.96 -6.56 -41.88
N ARG A 595 -14.95 -7.42 -41.75
CA ARG A 595 -15.02 -8.83 -42.11
C ARG A 595 -15.46 -9.72 -40.95
N LEU A 596 -15.56 -9.18 -39.74
CA LEU A 596 -16.00 -9.95 -38.58
C LEU A 596 -17.50 -10.25 -38.71
N PRO A 597 -17.94 -11.49 -38.46
CA PRO A 597 -19.34 -11.86 -38.58
C PRO A 597 -20.24 -11.07 -37.61
N LYS A 598 -19.70 -10.66 -36.45
CA LYS A 598 -20.40 -9.85 -35.45
C LYS A 598 -20.87 -8.49 -35.97
N ILE A 599 -20.27 -7.93 -37.02
CA ILE A 599 -20.68 -6.61 -37.52
C ILE A 599 -22.11 -6.63 -38.07
N ALA A 600 -22.55 -7.77 -38.62
CA ALA A 600 -23.90 -7.94 -39.14
C ALA A 600 -24.97 -8.05 -38.03
N CYS A 601 -24.56 -8.29 -36.79
CA CYS A 601 -25.45 -8.41 -35.64
C CYS A 601 -25.69 -7.08 -34.92
N LEU A 602 -24.97 -6.02 -35.27
CA LEU A 602 -25.10 -4.72 -34.62
C LEU A 602 -26.43 -4.04 -34.95
N SER A 603 -26.89 -3.18 -34.03
CA SER A 603 -28.05 -2.32 -34.27
C SER A 603 -27.82 -1.38 -35.46
N ARG A 604 -28.92 -0.96 -36.09
CA ARG A 604 -28.89 -0.02 -37.21
C ARG A 604 -28.20 1.29 -36.81
N GLU A 605 -28.45 1.74 -35.59
CA GLU A 605 -27.92 2.97 -35.01
C GLU A 605 -26.40 2.90 -34.90
N LEU A 606 -25.86 1.80 -34.34
CA LEU A 606 -24.41 1.60 -34.21
C LEU A 606 -23.72 1.44 -35.56
N LEU A 607 -24.34 0.75 -36.53
CA LEU A 607 -23.81 0.66 -37.89
C LEU A 607 -23.72 2.04 -38.56
N LEU A 608 -24.73 2.89 -38.40
CA LEU A 608 -24.71 4.26 -38.91
C LEU A 608 -23.62 5.10 -38.25
N GLU A 609 -23.39 4.95 -36.95
CA GLU A 609 -22.31 5.63 -36.26
C GLU A 609 -20.92 5.20 -36.74
N ILE A 610 -20.70 3.90 -36.95
CA ILE A 610 -19.45 3.39 -37.54
C ILE A 610 -19.23 4.01 -38.93
N ILE A 611 -20.25 4.02 -39.78
CA ILE A 611 -20.15 4.59 -41.13
C ILE A 611 -19.81 6.09 -41.08
N ARG A 612 -20.45 6.85 -40.17
CA ARG A 612 -20.14 8.28 -39.97
C ARG A 612 -18.71 8.48 -39.49
N ALA A 613 -18.26 7.72 -38.48
CA ALA A 613 -16.89 7.83 -37.96
C ALA A 613 -15.83 7.51 -39.03
N VAL A 614 -16.08 6.52 -39.89
CA VAL A 614 -15.22 6.19 -41.03
C VAL A 614 -15.23 7.33 -42.06
N ALA A 615 -16.39 7.86 -42.42
CA ALA A 615 -16.52 8.97 -43.36
C ALA A 615 -15.78 10.24 -42.88
N ASP A 616 -15.92 10.59 -41.60
CA ASP A 616 -15.28 11.76 -41.00
C ASP A 616 -13.75 11.65 -41.00
N SER A 617 -13.21 10.45 -40.76
CA SER A 617 -11.77 10.16 -40.86
C SER A 617 -11.25 10.32 -42.29
N HIS A 618 -11.98 9.81 -43.28
CA HIS A 618 -11.61 9.95 -44.69
C HIS A 618 -11.72 11.39 -45.20
N ALA A 619 -12.69 12.17 -44.72
CA ALA A 619 -12.80 13.60 -45.03
C ALA A 619 -11.59 14.38 -44.51
N CYS A 620 -11.12 14.07 -43.30
CA CYS A 620 -9.92 14.68 -42.70
C CYS A 620 -8.64 14.34 -43.48
N PHE A 621 -8.52 13.09 -43.97
CA PHE A 621 -7.40 12.66 -44.80
C PHE A 621 -7.40 13.34 -46.18
N ALA A 622 -8.55 13.48 -46.82
CA ALA A 622 -8.71 14.18 -48.10
C ALA A 622 -8.38 15.69 -47.98
N PHE A 623 -8.76 16.32 -46.85
CA PHE A 623 -8.41 17.73 -46.57
C PHE A 623 -6.90 17.92 -46.36
N SER A 624 -6.24 16.96 -45.69
CA SER A 624 -4.79 16.98 -45.44
C SER A 624 -3.97 16.81 -46.72
N ILE A 625 -4.43 15.95 -47.65
CA ILE A 625 -3.83 15.79 -48.98
C ILE A 625 -4.10 17.04 -49.85
N GLY A 626 -5.27 17.66 -49.74
CA GLY A 626 -5.61 18.90 -50.45
C GLY A 626 -4.74 20.11 -50.05
N LEU A 627 -4.29 20.17 -48.79
CA LEU A 627 -3.32 21.17 -48.31
C LEU A 627 -1.90 20.89 -48.81
N ALA A 628 -1.48 19.62 -48.84
CA ALA A 628 -0.18 19.22 -49.40
C ALA A 628 -0.10 19.38 -50.93
N ALA A 629 -1.20 19.24 -51.65
CA ALA A 629 -1.26 19.46 -53.09
C ALA A 629 -1.20 20.96 -53.48
N LYS A 630 -1.60 21.87 -52.56
CA LYS A 630 -1.54 23.33 -52.78
C LYS A 630 -0.17 23.94 -52.53
N SER A 631 0.76 23.26 -51.87
CA SER A 631 2.15 23.73 -51.68
C SER A 631 3.11 23.34 -52.82
N GLY A 632 2.63 22.60 -53.84
CA GLY A 632 3.45 22.06 -54.93
C GLY A 632 3.32 22.74 -56.30
N GLN A 633 2.58 23.85 -56.46
CA GLN A 633 2.50 24.54 -57.74
C GLN A 633 3.62 25.59 -57.89
N GLN A 634 4.71 25.18 -58.54
CA GLN A 634 5.71 26.08 -59.13
C GLN A 634 5.06 26.98 -60.21
N GLN A 635 5.32 28.28 -60.10
CA GLN A 635 4.98 29.29 -61.13
C GLN A 635 5.72 29.01 -62.45
N PRO A 636 5.10 29.25 -63.62
CA PRO A 636 5.85 29.32 -64.87
C PRO A 636 6.55 30.68 -64.99
N GLN A 637 7.85 30.64 -65.32
CA GLN A 637 8.66 31.79 -65.72
C GLN A 637 8.05 32.50 -66.94
N ILE A 638 7.98 33.83 -66.89
CA ILE A 638 7.91 34.68 -68.07
C ILE A 638 8.99 35.77 -67.95
N CYS A 639 9.93 35.75 -68.90
CA CYS A 639 10.96 36.76 -69.15
C CYS A 639 10.36 38.14 -69.44
N MET A 640 11.12 39.22 -69.18
CA MET A 640 11.64 40.12 -70.22
C MET A 640 12.60 41.17 -69.63
N THR A 641 13.79 41.24 -70.23
CA THR A 641 14.77 42.35 -70.27
C THR A 641 14.26 43.50 -71.16
N PRO A 642 14.93 44.68 -71.26
CA PRO A 642 16.28 45.04 -70.79
C PRO A 642 16.36 46.05 -69.64
#